data_AF-A0A1L6HXP8-F1
#
_entry.id   AF-A0A1L6HXP8-F1
#
_cell.length_a   1.000
_cell.length_b   1.000
_cell.length_c   1.000
_cell.angle_alpha   90.00
_cell.angle_beta   90.00
_cell.angle_gamma   90.00
#
_symmetry.space_group_name_H-M   'P 1'
#
loop_
_entity.id
_entity.type
_entity.pdbx_description
1 polymer ?
#
loop_
_entity_poly.entity_id
_entity_poly.type
_entity_poly.pdbx_seq_one_letter_code
_entity_poly.pdbx_strand_id
1 'polypeptide(L)'
;MSKQFNRSVYTQAGQAPLWFAARASAFAALCAFGMQPLVGSAQVAPVAGAGTTVGTSSAGVPVVNIVAPNTSGVSNNRFDRFNVGSNGLIVNNSVNAAQTQIGGGVQGNAQLGGRSAATVLMQVTSGAASQLLGKTEIAGQGANFVLANPAGISCSGCGFLNAPRVTLSTGTPILNANGALTGFDVKQGQIAINGAGLSASNSAVDLISRAMTINGQVQAASIDAIAGANRVDYQTKHATAQDGIGEKPAVAIDVQALGSMYGNGAVRLIGTEAGVGVRDNGKITSLTGDINVSANGDVTIGAPATMQAAGNLSVRGANVANGGTLDAARGVDVRADRAFANSGSISGVEGVGLTAGTAVTNGGRVDAGNLVVNGVESVANTGTLSASGDAQIAGTRVLLDNGSIKATGPLTLNAQTVTNQHGTLASARELNVFADRVDNTNGVLSAGTNASVQSSDRFTNANGMLTANGSVAFNGGTLDNANGKIAATQGMISASATNAVLNAGGSMQAGDALQLGAGSVDNARGTMSAGTKAVLNASFDLNNAGGSIEAGDTLFANVGSLSNDHGTMVAPHGTTIVTRDAGGPLPAPYDPNASGNAGWVDPSVNAGWVDPNAGSGWQNDNTARDPNAGQTYPAGNGGNAVQIDAASNPGWVDPNSPL
;
A
#
# COMPACT_ATOMS: atom_id res chain seq x y z
N MET A 1 10.07 69.09 -11.32
CA MET A 1 9.61 69.23 -9.92
C MET A 1 8.63 68.09 -9.63
N SER A 2 8.98 66.88 -9.22
CA SER A 2 10.24 66.27 -8.69
C SER A 2 10.64 66.62 -7.26
N LYS A 3 9.91 66.07 -6.29
CA LYS A 3 10.38 65.55 -4.98
C LYS A 3 9.60 64.24 -4.75
N GLN A 4 10.14 63.05 -5.01
CA GLN A 4 11.09 62.32 -4.15
C GLN A 4 10.75 62.42 -2.66
N PHE A 5 10.15 61.35 -2.13
CA PHE A 5 10.40 60.89 -0.77
C PHE A 5 11.20 59.59 -0.85
N ASN A 6 12.24 59.47 -0.03
CA ASN A 6 13.24 58.41 -0.12
C ASN A 6 13.11 57.45 1.07
N ARG A 7 13.00 56.15 0.81
CA ARG A 7 13.33 55.10 1.79
C ARG A 7 13.76 53.81 1.09
N SER A 8 15.06 53.52 1.15
CA SER A 8 15.63 52.25 0.72
C SER A 8 15.06 51.09 1.54
N VAL A 9 14.67 50.01 0.86
CA VAL A 9 14.57 48.68 1.48
C VAL A 9 15.82 47.91 1.11
N TYR A 10 16.56 47.42 2.10
CA TYR A 10 17.80 46.70 1.88
C TYR A 10 17.54 45.30 1.29
N THR A 11 18.39 44.88 0.37
CA THR A 11 18.55 43.46 0.04
C THR A 11 19.22 42.73 1.20
N GLN A 12 18.53 41.74 1.78
CA GLN A 12 19.16 40.70 2.58
C GLN A 12 18.64 39.33 2.15
N ALA A 13 19.55 38.46 1.73
CA ALA A 13 19.27 37.05 1.56
C ALA A 13 19.09 36.44 2.96
N GLY A 14 17.91 35.90 3.25
CA GLY A 14 17.61 35.25 4.53
C GLY A 14 18.45 33.98 4.70
N GLN A 15 19.51 34.06 5.52
CA GLN A 15 20.35 32.90 5.83
C GLN A 15 19.56 31.88 6.65
N ALA A 16 19.73 30.60 6.33
CA ALA A 16 19.19 29.51 7.16
C ALA A 16 19.80 29.57 8.58
N PRO A 17 19.01 29.35 9.66
CA PRO A 17 19.51 29.49 11.01
C PRO A 17 20.54 28.42 11.36
N LEU A 18 21.78 28.85 11.62
CA LEU A 18 22.97 28.03 11.97
C LEU A 18 22.83 27.19 13.27
N TRP A 19 21.66 27.18 13.90
CA TRP A 19 21.39 26.61 15.21
C TRP A 19 21.27 25.06 15.21
N PHE A 20 21.06 24.43 14.04
CA PHE A 20 21.03 22.97 13.92
C PHE A 20 22.43 22.31 13.79
N ALA A 21 23.42 23.02 13.24
CA ALA A 21 24.76 22.46 13.04
C ALA A 21 25.54 22.30 14.36
N ALA A 22 25.46 23.30 15.25
CA ALA A 22 26.32 23.40 16.44
C ALA A 22 26.15 22.25 17.46
N ARG A 23 24.99 21.60 17.52
CA ARG A 23 24.75 20.48 18.45
C ARG A 23 25.28 19.13 17.96
N ALA A 24 25.44 18.94 16.64
CA ALA A 24 26.05 17.72 16.10
C ALA A 24 27.57 17.68 16.39
N SER A 25 28.25 18.82 16.20
CA SER A 25 29.70 18.92 16.39
C SER A 25 30.16 18.73 17.84
N ALA A 26 29.37 19.18 18.81
CA ALA A 26 29.72 19.10 20.23
C ALA A 26 29.77 17.65 20.75
N PHE A 27 28.86 16.78 20.30
CA PHE A 27 28.84 15.37 20.73
C PHE A 27 29.93 14.55 20.01
N ALA A 28 30.16 14.83 18.73
CA ALA A 28 31.25 14.21 17.95
C ALA A 28 32.64 14.50 18.56
N ALA A 29 32.85 15.72 19.09
CA ALA A 29 34.10 16.10 19.74
C ALA A 29 34.37 15.34 21.06
N LEU A 30 33.33 15.04 21.85
CA LEU A 30 33.49 14.37 23.14
C LEU A 30 33.78 12.86 22.99
N CYS A 31 33.23 12.22 21.96
CA CYS A 31 33.53 10.82 21.63
C CYS A 31 34.97 10.60 21.12
N ALA A 32 35.66 11.65 20.64
CA ALA A 32 37.01 11.52 20.07
C ALA A 32 38.11 11.26 21.11
N PHE A 33 37.95 11.73 22.35
CA PHE A 33 39.02 11.66 23.37
C PHE A 33 39.10 10.34 24.15
N GLY A 34 38.21 9.38 23.89
CA GLY A 34 38.30 8.03 24.44
C GLY A 34 39.17 7.06 23.63
N MET A 35 39.45 7.36 22.36
CA MET A 35 40.12 6.43 21.44
C MET A 35 41.64 6.64 21.37
N GLN A 36 42.36 6.21 22.40
CA GLN A 36 43.76 5.83 22.20
C GLN A 36 43.83 4.56 21.33
N PRO A 37 44.64 4.52 20.27
CA PRO A 37 44.80 3.31 19.47
C PRO A 37 45.62 2.28 20.25
N LEU A 38 44.93 1.33 20.90
CA LEU A 38 45.55 0.14 21.51
C LEU A 38 46.00 -0.83 20.41
N VAL A 39 47.11 -0.48 19.74
CA VAL A 39 47.79 -1.34 18.77
C VAL A 39 48.52 -2.44 19.54
N GLY A 40 48.02 -3.68 19.46
CA GLY A 40 48.75 -4.87 19.92
C GLY A 40 47.87 -5.91 20.65
N SER A 41 47.78 -7.10 20.03
CA SER A 41 47.18 -8.34 20.53
C SER A 41 45.68 -8.30 20.92
N ALA A 42 45.07 -9.49 21.04
CA ALA A 42 43.70 -9.63 21.50
C ALA A 42 43.65 -9.54 23.04
N GLN A 43 43.04 -8.49 23.59
CA GLN A 43 42.93 -8.29 25.03
C GLN A 43 41.75 -9.08 25.61
N VAL A 44 42.01 -10.33 25.99
CA VAL A 44 41.07 -11.19 26.70
C VAL A 44 41.56 -11.42 28.12
N ALA A 45 40.77 -10.97 29.10
CA ALA A 45 41.06 -11.09 30.53
C ALA A 45 39.88 -11.79 31.22
N PRO A 46 39.98 -13.11 31.51
CA PRO A 46 38.98 -13.84 32.28
C PRO A 46 38.83 -13.28 33.70
N VAL A 47 37.62 -13.36 34.26
CA VAL A 47 37.39 -13.05 35.67
C VAL A 47 38.16 -14.05 36.54
N ALA A 48 38.86 -13.56 37.55
CA ALA A 48 39.65 -14.40 38.45
C ALA A 48 38.79 -15.50 39.10
N GLY A 49 39.28 -16.76 39.04
CA GLY A 49 38.57 -17.92 39.56
C GLY A 49 37.45 -18.48 38.66
N ALA A 50 37.17 -17.89 37.49
CA ALA A 50 36.12 -18.37 36.59
C ALA A 50 36.46 -19.63 35.78
N GLY A 51 37.64 -20.24 35.97
CA GLY A 51 38.09 -21.48 35.31
C GLY A 51 38.56 -21.32 33.85
N THR A 52 38.02 -20.36 33.11
CA THR A 52 38.50 -20.00 31.76
C THR A 52 39.97 -19.56 31.81
N THR A 53 40.80 -20.08 30.92
CA THR A 53 42.22 -19.69 30.81
C THR A 53 42.58 -19.19 29.42
N VAL A 54 43.61 -18.36 29.30
CA VAL A 54 44.10 -17.82 28.03
C VAL A 54 45.57 -18.20 27.85
N GLY A 55 45.89 -18.73 26.66
CA GLY A 55 47.26 -18.96 26.19
C GLY A 55 47.45 -18.44 24.77
N THR A 56 48.42 -18.98 24.05
CA THR A 56 48.72 -18.63 22.64
C THR A 56 48.97 -19.88 21.81
N SER A 57 48.57 -19.88 20.54
CA SER A 57 48.92 -20.93 19.58
C SER A 57 50.37 -20.82 19.13
N SER A 58 50.87 -21.80 18.37
CA SER A 58 52.21 -21.77 17.76
C SER A 58 52.39 -20.62 16.75
N ALA A 59 51.31 -20.08 16.19
CA ALA A 59 51.32 -18.90 15.33
C ALA A 59 51.12 -17.57 16.12
N GLY A 60 51.12 -17.61 17.46
CA GLY A 60 50.98 -16.41 18.30
C GLY A 60 49.55 -15.85 18.41
N VAL A 61 48.53 -16.55 17.89
CA VAL A 61 47.12 -16.17 18.07
C VAL A 61 46.68 -16.54 19.49
N PRO A 62 46.05 -15.63 20.26
CA PRO A 62 45.55 -15.96 21.59
C PRO A 62 44.47 -17.06 21.57
N VAL A 63 44.53 -17.97 22.54
CA VAL A 63 43.69 -19.17 22.66
C VAL A 63 42.94 -19.13 23.99
N VAL A 64 41.62 -19.02 23.96
CA VAL A 64 40.74 -19.15 25.12
C VAL A 64 40.42 -20.63 25.33
N ASN A 65 41.01 -21.23 26.36
CA ASN A 65 40.59 -22.54 26.86
C ASN A 65 39.35 -22.34 27.73
N ILE A 66 38.19 -22.68 27.16
CA ILE A 66 36.88 -22.52 27.79
C ILE A 66 36.65 -23.55 28.89
N VAL A 67 35.76 -23.26 29.84
CA VAL A 67 35.35 -24.21 30.89
C VAL A 67 34.54 -25.38 30.34
N ALA A 68 34.47 -26.48 31.10
CA ALA A 68 33.56 -27.59 30.83
C ALA A 68 32.12 -27.12 30.56
N PRO A 69 31.42 -27.68 29.56
CA PRO A 69 30.00 -27.41 29.37
C PRO A 69 29.16 -28.04 30.48
N ASN A 70 28.09 -27.36 30.87
CA ASN A 70 27.08 -27.92 31.76
C ASN A 70 26.28 -29.07 31.10
N THR A 71 25.34 -29.66 31.85
CA THR A 71 24.46 -30.74 31.34
C THR A 71 23.79 -30.34 30.02
N SER A 72 23.26 -29.12 29.94
CA SER A 72 22.65 -28.50 28.74
C SER A 72 23.63 -28.11 27.62
N GLY A 73 24.93 -28.40 27.74
CA GLY A 73 25.92 -28.20 26.67
C GLY A 73 26.45 -26.77 26.55
N VAL A 74 26.16 -25.89 27.51
CA VAL A 74 26.65 -24.50 27.52
C VAL A 74 27.95 -24.43 28.32
N SER A 75 29.04 -23.98 27.68
CA SER A 75 30.25 -23.51 28.37
C SER A 75 30.10 -22.02 28.66
N ASN A 76 30.22 -21.63 29.93
CA ASN A 76 29.93 -20.27 30.39
C ASN A 76 31.20 -19.60 30.93
N ASN A 77 31.73 -18.64 30.16
CA ASN A 77 33.04 -18.04 30.36
C ASN A 77 32.85 -16.54 30.67
N ARG A 78 33.46 -16.06 31.76
CA ARG A 78 33.30 -14.67 32.24
C ARG A 78 34.61 -13.89 32.11
N PHE A 79 34.50 -12.64 31.70
CA PHE A 79 35.63 -11.77 31.39
C PHE A 79 35.47 -10.36 31.97
N ASP A 80 36.57 -9.79 32.45
CA ASP A 80 36.67 -8.35 32.75
C ASP A 80 36.93 -7.55 31.47
N ARG A 81 37.58 -8.14 30.46
CA ARG A 81 37.69 -7.61 29.08
C ARG A 81 37.67 -8.74 28.06
N PHE A 82 36.96 -8.54 26.96
CA PHE A 82 36.96 -9.44 25.81
C PHE A 82 37.06 -8.64 24.50
N ASN A 83 38.27 -8.55 23.96
CA ASN A 83 38.59 -7.90 22.68
C ASN A 83 39.32 -8.87 21.75
N VAL A 84 39.04 -8.78 20.45
CA VAL A 84 39.67 -9.58 19.39
C VAL A 84 40.52 -8.65 18.52
N GLY A 85 41.84 -8.88 18.49
CA GLY A 85 42.76 -8.11 17.63
C GLY A 85 42.70 -8.55 16.16
N SER A 86 43.44 -7.86 15.29
CA SER A 86 43.55 -8.17 13.86
C SER A 86 43.96 -9.63 13.56
N ASN A 87 44.83 -10.19 14.40
CA ASN A 87 45.33 -11.57 14.29
C ASN A 87 44.28 -12.62 14.73
N GLY A 88 43.11 -12.18 15.21
CA GLY A 88 42.03 -13.03 15.64
C GLY A 88 42.14 -13.58 17.06
N LEU A 89 41.28 -14.55 17.36
CA LEU A 89 41.14 -15.23 18.64
C LEU A 89 40.66 -16.67 18.42
N ILE A 90 41.27 -17.65 19.09
CA ILE A 90 40.80 -19.03 19.07
C ILE A 90 39.99 -19.33 20.34
N VAL A 91 38.87 -20.00 20.17
CA VAL A 91 38.02 -20.55 21.23
C VAL A 91 38.19 -22.07 21.24
N ASN A 92 38.90 -22.60 22.24
CA ASN A 92 39.31 -24.00 22.23
C ASN A 92 38.21 -24.93 22.78
N ASN A 93 37.31 -25.35 21.89
CA ASN A 93 36.25 -26.32 22.15
C ASN A 93 36.68 -27.77 21.81
N SER A 94 37.99 -28.02 21.68
CA SER A 94 38.51 -29.31 21.25
C SER A 94 38.95 -30.18 22.43
N VAL A 95 38.40 -31.39 22.55
CA VAL A 95 38.84 -32.38 23.55
C VAL A 95 40.24 -32.93 23.22
N ASN A 96 40.53 -33.13 21.94
CA ASN A 96 41.83 -33.58 21.42
C ASN A 96 42.59 -32.40 20.78
N ALA A 97 43.86 -32.60 20.40
CA ALA A 97 44.55 -31.60 19.58
C ALA A 97 43.83 -31.38 18.24
N ALA A 98 43.78 -30.12 17.78
CA ALA A 98 43.07 -29.71 16.57
C ALA A 98 43.91 -28.74 15.73
N GLN A 99 43.63 -28.69 14.43
CA GLN A 99 44.15 -27.63 13.55
C GLN A 99 43.11 -26.50 13.44
N THR A 100 43.61 -25.27 13.39
CA THR A 100 42.82 -24.05 13.20
C THR A 100 43.32 -23.29 11.99
N GLN A 101 42.41 -22.61 11.28
CA GLN A 101 42.72 -21.82 10.10
C GLN A 101 43.56 -20.57 10.44
N ILE A 102 43.31 -19.94 11.58
CA ILE A 102 43.98 -18.67 11.95
C ILE A 102 45.25 -18.86 12.78
N GLY A 103 45.36 -19.93 13.58
CA GLY A 103 46.46 -20.10 14.52
C GLY A 103 47.24 -21.41 14.42
N GLY A 104 46.94 -22.27 13.44
CA GLY A 104 47.58 -23.58 13.27
C GLY A 104 47.18 -24.60 14.35
N GLY A 105 48.11 -25.44 14.76
CA GLY A 105 47.85 -26.51 15.73
C GLY A 105 47.64 -26.00 17.15
N VAL A 106 46.53 -26.38 17.78
CA VAL A 106 46.24 -26.16 19.20
C VAL A 106 46.07 -27.49 19.94
N GLN A 107 46.49 -27.52 21.21
CA GLN A 107 46.36 -28.70 22.06
C GLN A 107 44.90 -28.88 22.54
N GLY A 108 44.56 -30.11 22.94
CA GLY A 108 43.25 -30.40 23.52
C GLY A 108 43.03 -29.63 24.83
N ASN A 109 41.84 -29.05 24.98
CA ASN A 109 41.45 -28.29 26.16
C ASN A 109 41.04 -29.24 27.30
N ALA A 110 41.99 -29.52 28.20
CA ALA A 110 41.77 -30.37 29.38
C ALA A 110 40.64 -29.87 30.30
N GLN A 111 40.27 -28.58 30.27
CA GLN A 111 39.14 -28.03 31.04
C GLN A 111 37.78 -28.58 30.60
N LEU A 112 37.67 -29.20 29.42
CA LEU A 112 36.41 -29.75 28.89
C LEU A 112 35.97 -31.07 29.55
N GLY A 113 36.83 -31.73 30.34
CA GLY A 113 36.49 -33.00 30.99
C GLY A 113 36.08 -34.13 30.03
N GLY A 114 36.52 -34.07 28.77
CA GLY A 114 36.15 -35.03 27.72
C GLY A 114 34.92 -34.68 26.88
N ARG A 115 34.24 -33.54 27.12
CA ARG A 115 33.03 -33.14 26.39
C ARG A 115 33.12 -31.72 25.82
N SER A 116 33.04 -31.60 24.50
CA SER A 116 32.88 -30.31 23.80
C SER A 116 31.54 -29.64 24.15
N ALA A 117 31.53 -28.31 24.20
CA ALA A 117 30.33 -27.51 24.30
C ALA A 117 29.53 -27.48 22.98
N ALA A 118 28.21 -27.34 23.08
CA ALA A 118 27.32 -27.05 21.95
C ALA A 118 27.05 -25.54 21.78
N THR A 119 27.16 -24.78 22.88
CA THR A 119 27.15 -23.31 22.88
C THR A 119 28.28 -22.80 23.76
N VAL A 120 29.09 -21.88 23.25
CA VAL A 120 30.11 -21.17 24.00
C VAL A 120 29.61 -19.76 24.28
N LEU A 121 29.34 -19.48 25.55
CA LEU A 121 28.89 -18.18 26.04
C LEU A 121 30.08 -17.43 26.64
N MET A 122 30.41 -16.29 26.05
CA MET A 122 31.38 -15.31 26.54
C MET A 122 30.61 -14.13 27.14
N GLN A 123 30.78 -13.86 28.43
CA GLN A 123 30.13 -12.75 29.13
C GLN A 123 31.16 -11.74 29.62
N VAL A 124 31.04 -10.48 29.23
CA VAL A 124 31.80 -9.39 29.85
C VAL A 124 31.01 -8.83 31.03
N THR A 125 31.61 -8.85 32.21
CA THR A 125 30.96 -8.45 33.48
C THR A 125 31.43 -7.10 34.02
N SER A 126 32.37 -6.45 33.35
CA SER A 126 32.82 -5.09 33.67
C SER A 126 32.06 -4.02 32.86
N GLY A 127 32.35 -2.74 33.12
CA GLY A 127 31.86 -1.63 32.30
C GLY A 127 32.64 -1.40 30.99
N ALA A 128 33.55 -2.29 30.58
CA ALA A 128 34.38 -2.12 29.39
C ALA A 128 33.71 -2.72 28.12
N ALA A 129 33.43 -1.88 27.13
CA ALA A 129 32.91 -2.31 25.82
C ALA A 129 33.90 -3.20 25.06
N SER A 130 33.38 -4.09 24.22
CA SER A 130 34.17 -5.02 23.40
C SER A 130 34.52 -4.43 22.03
N GLN A 131 35.73 -4.72 21.55
CA GLN A 131 36.21 -4.39 20.22
C GLN A 131 36.67 -5.66 19.48
N LEU A 132 36.12 -5.87 18.27
CA LEU A 132 36.36 -7.04 17.44
C LEU A 132 36.95 -6.61 16.09
N LEU A 133 38.25 -6.83 15.90
CA LEU A 133 39.04 -6.37 14.74
C LEU A 133 39.55 -7.52 13.85
N GLY A 134 39.14 -8.76 14.13
CA GLY A 134 39.62 -9.94 13.42
C GLY A 134 38.75 -11.17 13.66
N LYS A 135 39.19 -12.31 13.14
CA LYS A 135 38.41 -13.57 13.15
C LYS A 135 38.40 -14.24 14.52
N THR A 136 37.24 -14.74 14.93
CA THR A 136 37.09 -15.68 16.06
C THR A 136 36.86 -17.08 15.49
N GLU A 137 37.69 -18.04 15.88
CA GLU A 137 37.59 -19.43 15.39
C GLU A 137 37.36 -20.41 16.54
N ILE A 138 36.37 -21.29 16.39
CA ILE A 138 36.17 -22.40 17.34
C ILE A 138 37.04 -23.59 16.91
N ALA A 139 38.01 -23.97 17.75
CA ALA A 139 38.84 -25.14 17.48
C ALA A 139 38.13 -26.45 17.85
N GLY A 140 38.33 -27.49 17.05
CA GLY A 140 37.71 -28.80 17.26
C GLY A 140 36.24 -28.83 16.84
N GLN A 141 35.36 -29.25 17.74
CA GLN A 141 33.93 -29.36 17.45
C GLN A 141 33.29 -27.96 17.37
N GLY A 142 32.61 -27.67 16.26
CA GLY A 142 31.89 -26.42 16.09
C GLY A 142 30.73 -26.26 17.06
N ALA A 143 30.46 -25.01 17.47
CA ALA A 143 29.47 -24.67 18.49
C ALA A 143 28.86 -23.29 18.24
N ASN A 144 27.70 -23.00 18.81
CA ASN A 144 27.13 -21.65 18.75
C ASN A 144 28.02 -20.69 19.53
N PHE A 145 28.46 -19.59 18.92
CA PHE A 145 29.23 -18.55 19.60
C PHE A 145 28.28 -17.45 20.10
N VAL A 146 28.40 -17.09 21.38
CA VAL A 146 27.65 -15.96 21.97
C VAL A 146 28.62 -15.03 22.70
N LEU A 147 28.65 -13.76 22.33
CA LEU A 147 29.30 -12.69 23.10
C LEU A 147 28.23 -11.76 23.66
N ALA A 148 28.18 -11.64 24.99
CA ALA A 148 27.31 -10.71 25.70
C ALA A 148 28.14 -9.65 26.43
N ASN A 149 27.94 -8.37 26.10
CA ASN A 149 28.59 -7.23 26.75
C ASN A 149 27.63 -6.03 26.87
N PRO A 150 27.01 -5.80 28.05
CA PRO A 150 26.10 -4.67 28.27
C PRO A 150 26.73 -3.27 28.20
N ALA A 151 28.06 -3.14 28.13
CA ALA A 151 28.73 -1.87 27.85
C ALA A 151 28.81 -1.54 26.35
N GLY A 152 28.55 -2.52 25.47
CA GLY A 152 28.55 -2.36 24.02
C GLY A 152 29.54 -3.27 23.29
N ILE A 153 29.34 -3.45 21.99
CA ILE A 153 30.21 -4.25 21.10
C ILE A 153 30.46 -3.47 19.81
N SER A 154 31.72 -3.36 19.41
CA SER A 154 32.14 -2.82 18.13
C SER A 154 32.84 -3.89 17.29
N CYS A 155 32.55 -3.92 15.99
CA CYS A 155 33.14 -4.83 15.02
C CYS A 155 33.63 -4.05 13.79
N SER A 156 34.84 -4.33 13.33
CA SER A 156 35.41 -3.77 12.10
C SER A 156 36.41 -4.75 11.51
N GLY A 157 35.95 -5.58 10.56
CA GLY A 157 36.71 -6.71 10.05
C GLY A 157 36.63 -7.95 10.94
N CYS A 158 35.64 -8.01 11.84
CA CYS A 158 35.43 -9.21 12.63
C CYS A 158 34.81 -10.32 11.77
N GLY A 159 35.06 -11.58 12.14
CA GLY A 159 34.47 -12.70 11.43
C GLY A 159 34.48 -13.98 12.25
N PHE A 160 33.76 -14.99 11.81
CA PHE A 160 33.50 -16.18 12.62
C PHE A 160 33.71 -17.47 11.83
N LEU A 161 34.44 -18.41 12.43
CA LEU A 161 34.82 -19.70 11.83
C LEU A 161 34.41 -20.86 12.75
N ASN A 162 33.90 -21.93 12.14
CA ASN A 162 33.39 -23.13 12.84
C ASN A 162 32.25 -22.84 13.86
N ALA A 163 31.49 -21.77 13.63
CA ALA A 163 30.33 -21.39 14.44
C ALA A 163 29.06 -21.37 13.55
N PRO A 164 28.14 -22.36 13.64
CA PRO A 164 26.91 -22.38 12.83
C PRO A 164 25.93 -21.26 13.21
N ARG A 165 26.06 -20.71 14.43
CA ARG A 165 25.36 -19.51 14.89
C ARG A 165 26.31 -18.59 15.63
N VAL A 166 26.13 -17.30 15.43
CA VAL A 166 26.86 -16.20 16.09
C VAL A 166 25.85 -15.23 16.67
N THR A 167 25.92 -14.97 17.96
CA THR A 167 25.07 -13.98 18.64
C THR A 167 25.96 -12.92 19.29
N LEU A 168 25.84 -11.67 18.86
CA LEU A 168 26.45 -10.51 19.51
C LEU A 168 25.34 -9.77 20.27
N SER A 169 25.49 -9.62 21.59
CA SER A 169 24.43 -9.10 22.46
C SER A 169 24.93 -8.03 23.43
N THR A 170 24.15 -6.96 23.64
CA THR A 170 24.31 -6.04 24.78
C THR A 170 23.29 -6.29 25.89
N GLY A 171 22.51 -7.38 25.79
CA GLY A 171 21.67 -7.86 26.88
C GLY A 171 22.40 -8.82 27.80
N THR A 172 22.08 -8.77 29.10
CA THR A 172 22.59 -9.73 30.09
C THR A 172 22.00 -11.12 29.80
N PRO A 173 22.81 -12.18 29.68
CA PRO A 173 22.31 -13.53 29.39
C PRO A 173 21.41 -14.09 30.48
N ILE A 174 20.25 -14.61 30.08
CA ILE A 174 19.27 -15.28 30.94
C ILE A 174 19.53 -16.79 30.88
N LEU A 175 19.97 -17.37 32.00
CA LEU A 175 20.20 -18.80 32.15
C LEU A 175 19.09 -19.44 33.01
N ASN A 176 18.61 -20.62 32.65
CA ASN A 176 17.69 -21.38 33.51
C ASN A 176 18.44 -22.13 34.63
N ALA A 177 17.71 -22.84 35.50
CA ALA A 177 18.27 -23.59 36.63
C ALA A 177 19.32 -24.66 36.25
N ASN A 178 19.26 -25.18 35.02
CA ASN A 178 20.24 -26.15 34.48
C ASN A 178 21.43 -25.46 33.78
N GLY A 179 21.44 -24.12 33.75
CA GLY A 179 22.44 -23.30 33.08
C GLY A 179 22.28 -23.21 31.55
N ALA A 180 21.14 -23.62 30.99
CA ALA A 180 20.86 -23.44 29.57
C ALA A 180 20.58 -21.96 29.25
N LEU A 181 21.12 -21.46 28.13
CA LEU A 181 20.83 -20.12 27.63
C LEU A 181 19.41 -20.05 27.08
N THR A 182 18.58 -19.22 27.69
CA THR A 182 17.16 -19.03 27.32
C THR A 182 16.89 -17.69 26.65
N GLY A 183 17.69 -16.65 26.92
CA GLY A 183 17.48 -15.35 26.30
C GLY A 183 18.45 -14.27 26.77
N PHE A 184 18.11 -13.01 26.48
CA PHE A 184 18.87 -11.83 26.88
C PHE A 184 17.97 -10.74 27.47
N ASP A 185 18.46 -10.09 28.53
CA ASP A 185 17.85 -8.92 29.18
C ASP A 185 18.55 -7.64 28.68
N VAL A 186 18.00 -7.04 27.62
CA VAL A 186 18.55 -5.87 26.93
C VAL A 186 17.96 -4.60 27.53
N LYS A 187 18.81 -3.75 28.13
CA LYS A 187 18.39 -2.45 28.69
C LYS A 187 19.27 -1.27 28.28
N GLN A 188 20.45 -1.53 27.72
CA GLN A 188 21.44 -0.51 27.34
C GLN A 188 22.45 -1.10 26.35
N GLY A 189 23.45 -0.31 25.99
CA GLY A 189 24.56 -0.72 25.11
C GLY A 189 24.20 -0.66 23.62
N GLN A 190 25.23 -0.44 22.81
CA GLN A 190 25.15 -0.32 21.36
C GLN A 190 25.97 -1.42 20.66
N ILE A 191 25.49 -1.91 19.52
CA ILE A 191 26.30 -2.66 18.55
C ILE A 191 26.70 -1.73 17.41
N ALA A 192 28.00 -1.63 17.10
CA ALA A 192 28.49 -0.86 15.97
C ALA A 192 29.26 -1.76 14.99
N ILE A 193 28.71 -1.96 13.80
CA ILE A 193 29.42 -2.61 12.69
C ILE A 193 29.99 -1.50 11.79
N ASN A 194 31.31 -1.41 11.71
CA ASN A 194 32.01 -0.31 11.06
C ASN A 194 32.95 -0.80 9.94
N GLY A 195 33.16 0.02 8.92
CA GLY A 195 34.26 -0.13 7.96
C GLY A 195 34.33 -1.51 7.31
N ALA A 196 35.34 -2.30 7.67
CA ALA A 196 35.57 -3.65 7.14
C ALA A 196 34.50 -4.70 7.54
N GLY A 197 33.53 -4.34 8.39
CA GLY A 197 32.30 -5.11 8.57
C GLY A 197 32.41 -6.39 9.40
N LEU A 198 31.45 -7.31 9.20
CA LEU A 198 31.29 -8.60 9.87
C LEU A 198 31.15 -9.71 8.81
N SER A 199 32.06 -10.68 8.82
CA SER A 199 32.06 -11.82 7.89
C SER A 199 31.76 -13.16 8.58
N ALA A 200 30.57 -13.70 8.36
CA ALA A 200 30.07 -14.93 8.96
C ALA A 200 29.17 -15.71 7.99
N SER A 201 29.54 -15.79 6.71
CA SER A 201 28.70 -16.22 5.57
C SER A 201 28.07 -17.63 5.70
N ASN A 202 28.61 -18.48 6.56
CA ASN A 202 28.12 -19.84 6.85
C ASN A 202 27.37 -19.95 8.19
N SER A 203 27.11 -18.82 8.86
CA SER A 203 26.52 -18.73 10.20
C SER A 203 25.20 -17.99 10.15
N ALA A 204 24.21 -18.40 10.96
CA ALA A 204 23.13 -17.51 11.35
C ALA A 204 23.69 -16.44 12.30
N VAL A 205 23.44 -15.15 12.04
CA VAL A 205 23.92 -14.03 12.85
C VAL A 205 22.75 -13.34 13.55
N ASP A 206 22.79 -13.27 14.88
CA ASP A 206 21.91 -12.39 15.66
C ASP A 206 22.72 -11.19 16.19
N LEU A 207 22.22 -9.98 15.99
CA LEU A 207 22.69 -8.75 16.60
C LEU A 207 21.59 -8.25 17.55
N ILE A 208 21.84 -8.23 18.86
CA ILE A 208 20.81 -8.01 19.90
C ILE A 208 21.26 -6.86 20.81
N SER A 209 20.68 -5.67 20.72
CA SER A 209 21.12 -4.52 21.53
C SER A 209 20.04 -3.48 21.79
N ARG A 210 20.30 -2.45 22.62
CA ARG A 210 19.32 -1.36 22.75
C ARG A 210 19.31 -0.46 21.52
N ALA A 211 20.47 -0.21 20.93
CA ALA A 211 20.62 0.45 19.64
C ALA A 211 21.72 -0.20 18.81
N MET A 212 21.69 -0.04 17.48
CA MET A 212 22.79 -0.45 16.62
C MET A 212 22.97 0.47 15.41
N THR A 213 24.23 0.60 14.99
CA THR A 213 24.66 1.36 13.81
C THR A 213 25.42 0.45 12.87
N ILE A 214 24.98 0.36 11.62
CA ILE A 214 25.56 -0.48 10.58
C ILE A 214 26.15 0.44 9.50
N ASN A 215 27.48 0.62 9.54
CA ASN A 215 28.27 1.45 8.64
C ASN A 215 29.45 0.65 8.04
N GLY A 216 29.16 -0.62 7.75
CA GLY A 216 30.02 -1.61 7.10
C GLY A 216 29.18 -2.82 6.70
N GLN A 217 29.76 -3.75 5.94
CA GLN A 217 29.04 -4.93 5.44
C GLN A 217 28.83 -5.99 6.54
N VAL A 218 27.62 -6.49 6.70
CA VAL A 218 27.30 -7.73 7.42
C VAL A 218 27.02 -8.82 6.39
N GLN A 219 27.75 -9.94 6.42
CA GLN A 219 27.53 -11.08 5.54
C GLN A 219 27.29 -12.36 6.35
N ALA A 220 26.16 -13.02 6.14
CA ALA A 220 25.74 -14.18 6.94
C ALA A 220 24.86 -15.17 6.16
N ALA A 221 24.64 -16.36 6.72
CA ALA A 221 23.64 -17.29 6.22
C ALA A 221 22.21 -16.78 6.45
N SER A 222 21.97 -16.10 7.57
CA SER A 222 20.77 -15.30 7.87
C SER A 222 21.11 -14.21 8.89
N ILE A 223 20.32 -13.14 8.95
CA ILE A 223 20.60 -11.96 9.80
C ILE A 223 19.35 -11.60 10.61
N ASP A 224 19.48 -11.59 11.93
CA ASP A 224 18.46 -11.10 12.88
C ASP A 224 19.02 -9.90 13.66
N ALA A 225 18.69 -8.69 13.21
CA ALA A 225 18.99 -7.45 13.90
C ALA A 225 17.79 -7.06 14.80
N ILE A 226 17.96 -7.19 16.11
CA ILE A 226 16.90 -6.98 17.11
C ILE A 226 17.33 -5.86 18.06
N ALA A 227 16.49 -4.82 18.18
CA ALA A 227 16.86 -3.56 18.80
C ALA A 227 15.77 -2.97 19.72
N GLY A 228 16.23 -2.14 20.67
CA GLY A 228 15.43 -1.54 21.74
C GLY A 228 15.62 -2.23 23.09
N ALA A 229 15.13 -1.61 24.16
CA ALA A 229 15.03 -2.26 25.47
C ALA A 229 14.05 -3.45 25.43
N ASN A 230 14.58 -4.67 25.63
CA ASN A 230 13.90 -5.93 25.31
C ASN A 230 14.26 -7.07 26.26
N ARG A 231 13.34 -8.03 26.37
CA ARG A 231 13.69 -9.45 26.60
C ARG A 231 13.63 -10.17 25.27
N VAL A 232 14.72 -10.82 24.87
CA VAL A 232 14.80 -11.58 23.61
C VAL A 232 15.02 -13.05 23.92
N ASP A 233 14.11 -13.92 23.47
CA ASP A 233 14.25 -15.37 23.62
C ASP A 233 15.32 -15.92 22.65
N TYR A 234 16.18 -16.81 23.13
CA TYR A 234 17.35 -17.28 22.38
C TYR A 234 16.98 -18.25 21.26
N GLN A 235 15.90 -19.02 21.37
CA GLN A 235 15.55 -20.05 20.40
C GLN A 235 14.64 -19.51 19.29
N THR A 236 13.54 -18.89 19.69
CA THR A 236 12.49 -18.32 18.82
C THR A 236 12.84 -16.96 18.24
N LYS A 237 13.80 -16.25 18.84
CA LYS A 237 14.14 -14.85 18.54
C LYS A 237 12.94 -13.90 18.70
N HIS A 238 11.96 -14.27 19.53
CA HIS A 238 10.87 -13.39 19.92
C HIS A 238 11.39 -12.28 20.85
N ALA A 239 10.99 -11.03 20.60
CA ALA A 239 11.40 -9.86 21.37
C ALA A 239 10.18 -9.22 22.04
N THR A 240 10.26 -9.04 23.36
CA THR A 240 9.22 -8.39 24.18
C THR A 240 9.80 -7.12 24.79
N ALA A 241 9.18 -5.97 24.50
CA ALA A 241 9.65 -4.67 24.98
C ALA A 241 9.65 -4.57 26.53
N GLN A 242 10.57 -3.76 27.06
CA GLN A 242 10.65 -3.42 28.49
C GLN A 242 11.32 -2.04 28.67
N ASP A 243 11.43 -1.57 29.91
CA ASP A 243 12.13 -0.30 30.21
C ASP A 243 13.65 -0.40 30.03
N GLY A 244 14.22 0.64 29.39
CA GLY A 244 15.65 0.82 29.21
C GLY A 244 16.31 1.64 30.33
N ILE A 245 17.64 1.66 30.35
CA ILE A 245 18.45 2.43 31.31
C ILE A 245 19.07 3.64 30.59
N GLY A 246 18.76 4.84 31.07
CA GLY A 246 19.22 6.11 30.48
C GLY A 246 18.48 6.49 29.20
N GLU A 247 18.92 7.58 28.59
CA GLU A 247 18.27 8.24 27.45
C GLU A 247 17.83 7.29 26.32
N LYS A 248 16.69 7.62 25.74
CA LYS A 248 16.05 6.85 24.66
C LYS A 248 16.80 7.07 23.33
N PRO A 249 17.19 6.01 22.59
CA PRO A 249 17.79 6.16 21.27
C PRO A 249 16.86 6.91 20.30
N ALA A 250 17.43 7.69 19.38
CA ALA A 250 16.65 8.30 18.30
C ALA A 250 16.20 7.27 17.24
N VAL A 251 17.04 6.26 16.99
CA VAL A 251 16.82 5.15 16.05
C VAL A 251 17.40 3.88 16.69
N ALA A 252 16.70 2.75 16.55
CA ALA A 252 17.06 1.47 17.16
C ALA A 252 18.02 0.68 16.25
N ILE A 253 17.77 0.71 14.94
CA ILE A 253 18.65 0.15 13.90
C ILE A 253 18.88 1.25 12.87
N ASP A 254 20.12 1.74 12.78
CA ASP A 254 20.54 2.74 11.80
C ASP A 254 21.53 2.13 10.80
N VAL A 255 21.03 1.75 9.61
CA VAL A 255 21.87 1.36 8.49
C VAL A 255 22.24 2.62 7.70
N GLN A 256 23.54 2.90 7.63
CA GLN A 256 24.11 4.09 7.03
C GLN A 256 24.44 3.85 5.56
N ALA A 257 24.81 4.89 4.80
CA ALA A 257 25.01 4.78 3.35
C ALA A 257 26.15 3.83 2.90
N LEU A 258 27.09 3.50 3.81
CA LEU A 258 28.12 2.46 3.59
C LEU A 258 27.79 1.14 4.31
N GLY A 259 26.69 1.11 5.06
CA GLY A 259 26.15 -0.07 5.71
C GLY A 259 25.48 -1.00 4.70
N SER A 260 25.68 -2.30 4.88
CA SER A 260 24.94 -3.29 4.10
C SER A 260 24.73 -4.59 4.86
N MET A 261 23.68 -5.31 4.51
CA MET A 261 23.32 -6.62 5.05
C MET A 261 23.07 -7.60 3.91
N TYR A 262 23.90 -8.63 3.79
CA TYR A 262 23.75 -9.71 2.83
C TYR A 262 23.48 -11.02 3.56
N GLY A 263 22.21 -11.42 3.58
CA GLY A 263 21.78 -12.75 4.01
C GLY A 263 21.71 -13.70 2.81
N ASN A 264 22.27 -14.90 2.94
CA ASN A 264 22.01 -15.96 1.96
C ASN A 264 20.53 -16.37 1.99
N GLY A 265 19.97 -16.55 3.19
CA GLY A 265 18.54 -16.64 3.49
C GLY A 265 18.01 -15.35 4.12
N ALA A 266 16.95 -15.46 4.92
CA ALA A 266 16.16 -14.32 5.40
C ALA A 266 16.95 -13.28 6.23
N VAL A 267 16.46 -12.03 6.19
CA VAL A 267 16.97 -10.89 6.95
C VAL A 267 15.83 -10.23 7.73
N ARG A 268 16.03 -9.97 9.03
CA ARG A 268 15.03 -9.42 9.95
C ARG A 268 15.59 -8.22 10.71
N LEU A 269 14.89 -7.08 10.68
CA LEU A 269 15.21 -5.85 11.42
C LEU A 269 14.02 -5.51 12.33
N ILE A 270 14.18 -5.69 13.65
CA ILE A 270 13.08 -5.63 14.63
C ILE A 270 13.41 -4.58 15.69
N GLY A 271 12.78 -3.41 15.63
CA GLY A 271 12.82 -2.37 16.67
C GLY A 271 11.56 -2.40 17.54
N THR A 272 11.69 -2.45 18.86
CA THR A 272 10.54 -2.66 19.76
C THR A 272 10.33 -1.58 20.82
N GLU A 273 11.34 -0.76 21.10
CA GLU A 273 11.24 0.30 22.11
C GLU A 273 10.29 1.39 21.59
N ALA A 274 9.19 1.63 22.30
CA ALA A 274 8.05 2.37 21.76
C ALA A 274 8.42 3.80 21.33
N GLY A 275 8.20 4.13 20.06
CA GLY A 275 8.61 5.36 19.42
C GLY A 275 10.12 5.49 19.21
N VAL A 276 10.85 4.39 19.07
CA VAL A 276 12.21 4.35 18.48
C VAL A 276 12.09 3.68 17.10
N GLY A 277 12.58 4.35 16.06
CA GLY A 277 12.41 3.90 14.68
C GLY A 277 13.48 2.93 14.16
N VAL A 278 13.31 2.49 12.92
CA VAL A 278 14.35 1.84 12.10
C VAL A 278 14.64 2.73 10.89
N ARG A 279 15.92 2.92 10.58
CA ARG A 279 16.35 3.71 9.41
C ARG A 279 17.31 2.90 8.55
N ASP A 280 17.03 2.84 7.25
CA ASP A 280 17.94 2.32 6.24
C ASP A 280 18.28 3.42 5.21
N ASN A 281 19.57 3.63 4.99
CA ASN A 281 20.13 4.47 3.93
C ASN A 281 21.12 3.69 3.04
N GLY A 282 21.27 2.38 3.26
CA GLY A 282 22.30 1.51 2.68
C GLY A 282 21.71 0.42 1.79
N LYS A 283 22.24 -0.81 1.90
CA LYS A 283 21.75 -1.95 1.10
C LYS A 283 21.44 -3.19 1.94
N ILE A 284 20.22 -3.71 1.83
CA ILE A 284 19.79 -4.97 2.42
C ILE A 284 19.45 -5.96 1.28
N THR A 285 19.91 -7.20 1.39
CA THR A 285 19.68 -8.23 0.38
C THR A 285 19.50 -9.60 1.03
N SER A 286 18.46 -10.32 0.62
CA SER A 286 18.24 -11.73 0.95
C SER A 286 18.22 -12.55 -0.34
N LEU A 287 19.19 -13.46 -0.51
CA LEU A 287 19.41 -14.19 -1.78
C LEU A 287 18.43 -15.35 -2.01
N THR A 288 17.82 -15.91 -0.96
CA THR A 288 16.84 -17.01 -1.06
C THR A 288 15.62 -16.88 -0.14
N GLY A 289 15.49 -15.79 0.63
CA GLY A 289 14.46 -15.64 1.65
C GLY A 289 13.82 -14.26 1.70
N ASP A 290 13.01 -14.06 2.74
CA ASP A 290 12.28 -12.82 2.98
C ASP A 290 13.16 -11.74 3.64
N ILE A 291 12.81 -10.47 3.40
CA ILE A 291 13.23 -9.34 4.25
C ILE A 291 12.02 -8.90 5.09
N ASN A 292 12.22 -8.77 6.41
CA ASN A 292 11.18 -8.28 7.33
C ASN A 292 11.73 -7.12 8.18
N VAL A 293 11.15 -5.93 8.02
CA VAL A 293 11.43 -4.76 8.86
C VAL A 293 10.19 -4.46 9.70
N SER A 294 10.34 -4.35 11.01
CA SER A 294 9.25 -4.03 11.94
C SER A 294 9.75 -3.08 13.02
N ALA A 295 9.10 -1.94 13.22
CA ALA A 295 9.40 -1.01 14.29
C ALA A 295 8.14 -0.64 15.10
N ASN A 296 8.24 -0.63 16.43
CA ASN A 296 7.24 0.02 17.32
C ASN A 296 7.37 1.56 17.29
N GLY A 297 7.74 2.11 16.13
CA GLY A 297 8.12 3.49 15.85
C GLY A 297 8.20 3.67 14.34
N ASP A 298 8.73 4.80 13.88
CA ASP A 298 8.72 5.09 12.44
C ASP A 298 9.79 4.30 11.67
N VAL A 299 9.47 3.83 10.46
CA VAL A 299 10.45 3.19 9.55
C VAL A 299 10.74 4.11 8.37
N THR A 300 12.02 4.40 8.13
CA THR A 300 12.47 5.22 7.00
C THR A 300 13.47 4.46 6.13
N ILE A 301 13.14 4.30 4.85
CA ILE A 301 14.03 3.81 3.80
C ILE A 301 14.40 5.03 2.94
N GLY A 302 15.58 5.61 3.18
CA GLY A 302 16.03 6.83 2.52
C GLY A 302 16.47 6.61 1.07
N ALA A 303 16.65 7.68 0.30
CA ALA A 303 17.40 7.61 -0.95
C ALA A 303 18.92 7.61 -0.62
N PRO A 304 19.76 6.75 -1.22
CA PRO A 304 19.50 5.81 -2.31
C PRO A 304 19.39 4.34 -1.84
N ALA A 305 18.72 4.08 -0.71
CA ALA A 305 18.72 2.75 -0.10
C ALA A 305 18.04 1.69 -0.98
N THR A 306 18.46 0.43 -0.82
CA THR A 306 17.91 -0.69 -1.59
C THR A 306 17.65 -1.91 -0.70
N MET A 307 16.41 -2.40 -0.69
CA MET A 307 16.03 -3.68 -0.08
C MET A 307 15.63 -4.65 -1.17
N GLN A 308 16.36 -5.77 -1.31
CA GLN A 308 16.15 -6.77 -2.38
C GLN A 308 15.90 -8.16 -1.79
N ALA A 309 14.69 -8.70 -1.95
CA ALA A 309 14.29 -10.01 -1.42
C ALA A 309 14.00 -11.02 -2.54
N ALA A 310 14.61 -12.21 -2.47
CA ALA A 310 14.23 -13.35 -3.31
C ALA A 310 12.91 -14.00 -2.87
N GLY A 311 12.52 -13.80 -1.60
CA GLY A 311 11.18 -14.06 -1.10
C GLY A 311 10.30 -12.81 -1.14
N ASN A 312 9.62 -12.54 -0.04
CA ASN A 312 8.76 -11.39 0.19
C ASN A 312 9.53 -10.27 0.92
N LEU A 313 9.01 -9.04 0.82
CA LEU A 313 9.52 -7.88 1.56
C LEU A 313 8.40 -7.26 2.40
N SER A 314 8.52 -7.34 3.72
CA SER A 314 7.53 -6.87 4.69
C SER A 314 8.09 -5.68 5.48
N VAL A 315 7.36 -4.56 5.53
CA VAL A 315 7.75 -3.34 6.24
C VAL A 315 6.60 -2.86 7.14
N ARG A 316 6.85 -2.76 8.44
CA ARG A 316 5.86 -2.33 9.45
C ARG A 316 6.41 -1.24 10.37
N GLY A 317 5.63 -0.18 10.56
CA GLY A 317 6.02 0.95 11.42
C GLY A 317 4.86 1.85 11.79
N ALA A 318 5.07 2.75 12.76
CA ALA A 318 4.02 3.66 13.21
C ALA A 318 3.71 4.74 12.14
N ASN A 319 4.77 5.30 11.53
CA ASN A 319 4.75 5.82 10.16
C ASN A 319 5.72 4.99 9.33
N VAL A 320 5.53 4.93 8.01
CA VAL A 320 6.51 4.35 7.08
C VAL A 320 6.80 5.32 5.93
N ALA A 321 8.07 5.56 5.62
CA ALA A 321 8.51 6.42 4.52
C ALA A 321 9.53 5.70 3.62
N ASN A 322 9.24 5.60 2.32
CA ASN A 322 10.16 5.08 1.32
C ASN A 322 10.55 6.14 0.28
N GLY A 323 11.81 6.54 0.28
CA GLY A 323 12.49 7.25 -0.81
C GLY A 323 13.54 6.38 -1.54
N GLY A 324 13.72 5.13 -1.13
CA GLY A 324 14.63 4.16 -1.75
C GLY A 324 13.90 3.17 -2.67
N THR A 325 14.53 2.02 -2.92
CA THR A 325 13.97 0.93 -3.71
C THR A 325 13.61 -0.25 -2.82
N LEU A 326 12.34 -0.66 -2.85
CA LEU A 326 11.82 -1.89 -2.26
C LEU A 326 11.53 -2.88 -3.39
N ASP A 327 12.24 -4.01 -3.45
CA ASP A 327 12.18 -4.95 -4.58
C ASP A 327 12.08 -6.40 -4.07
N ALA A 328 11.04 -7.11 -4.49
CA ALA A 328 10.77 -8.48 -4.08
C ALA A 328 10.36 -9.37 -5.26
N ALA A 329 11.01 -10.52 -5.39
CA ALA A 329 10.67 -11.53 -6.39
C ALA A 329 9.33 -12.26 -6.10
N ARG A 330 8.71 -11.99 -4.94
CA ARG A 330 7.34 -12.39 -4.58
C ARG A 330 6.46 -11.16 -4.33
N GLY A 331 5.98 -10.96 -3.10
CA GLY A 331 5.17 -9.80 -2.72
C GLY A 331 5.93 -8.75 -1.92
N VAL A 332 5.53 -7.47 -2.05
CA VAL A 332 5.87 -6.41 -1.09
C VAL A 332 4.65 -6.06 -0.25
N ASP A 333 4.82 -5.96 1.06
CA ASP A 333 3.78 -5.62 2.01
C ASP A 333 4.26 -4.47 2.91
N VAL A 334 3.54 -3.35 2.91
CA VAL A 334 3.83 -2.19 3.76
C VAL A 334 2.60 -1.88 4.61
N ARG A 335 2.78 -1.89 5.94
CA ARG A 335 1.74 -1.49 6.92
C ARG A 335 2.25 -0.35 7.81
N ALA A 336 1.55 0.78 7.74
CA ALA A 336 1.75 1.89 8.66
C ALA A 336 0.57 1.99 9.64
N ASP A 337 0.83 2.09 10.94
CA ASP A 337 -0.23 2.30 11.93
C ASP A 337 -0.95 3.64 11.74
N ARG A 338 -0.25 4.63 11.16
CA ARG A 338 -0.78 5.94 10.78
C ARG A 338 -0.59 6.19 9.28
N ALA A 339 0.53 6.78 8.86
CA ALA A 339 0.74 7.24 7.50
C ALA A 339 1.85 6.48 6.78
N PHE A 340 1.63 6.18 5.50
CA PHE A 340 2.64 5.66 4.57
C PHE A 340 2.91 6.68 3.45
N ALA A 341 4.19 6.92 3.16
CA ALA A 341 4.63 7.78 2.07
C ALA A 341 5.66 7.10 1.17
N ASN A 342 5.39 7.05 -0.15
CA ASN A 342 6.33 6.62 -1.17
C ASN A 342 6.72 7.79 -2.09
N SER A 343 8.00 8.11 -2.13
CA SER A 343 8.66 8.91 -3.16
C SER A 343 9.69 8.12 -3.97
N GLY A 344 10.01 6.88 -3.53
CA GLY A 344 10.93 5.97 -4.19
C GLY A 344 10.24 4.98 -5.14
N SER A 345 10.85 3.79 -5.29
CA SER A 345 10.34 2.71 -6.15
C SER A 345 9.95 1.48 -5.32
N ILE A 346 8.84 0.84 -5.69
CA ILE A 346 8.36 -0.41 -5.10
C ILE A 346 8.04 -1.41 -6.22
N SER A 347 8.55 -2.64 -6.09
CA SER A 347 8.48 -3.71 -7.09
C SER A 347 8.12 -5.04 -6.39
N GLY A 348 6.99 -5.63 -6.76
CA GLY A 348 6.54 -6.93 -6.24
C GLY A 348 5.88 -7.79 -7.31
N VAL A 349 6.59 -8.83 -7.77
CA VAL A 349 6.20 -9.68 -8.91
C VAL A 349 4.83 -10.36 -8.74
N GLU A 350 4.51 -10.86 -7.55
CA GLU A 350 3.21 -11.46 -7.25
C GLU A 350 2.18 -10.39 -6.82
N GLY A 351 2.65 -9.31 -6.19
CA GLY A 351 1.81 -8.17 -5.84
C GLY A 351 2.44 -7.19 -4.85
N VAL A 352 1.73 -6.08 -4.62
CA VAL A 352 2.10 -5.05 -3.65
C VAL A 352 0.87 -4.68 -2.81
N GLY A 353 0.98 -4.81 -1.48
CA GLY A 353 -0.02 -4.38 -0.51
C GLY A 353 0.45 -3.17 0.29
N LEU A 354 -0.26 -2.04 0.17
CA LEU A 354 0.04 -0.79 0.87
C LEU A 354 -1.13 -0.44 1.80
N THR A 355 -0.92 -0.47 3.11
CA THR A 355 -1.97 -0.21 4.11
C THR A 355 -1.52 0.85 5.11
N ALA A 356 -2.36 1.86 5.36
CA ALA A 356 -2.10 2.94 6.31
C ALA A 356 -3.35 3.27 7.13
N GLY A 357 -3.21 3.35 8.46
CA GLY A 357 -4.31 3.66 9.38
C GLY A 357 -4.92 5.07 9.21
N THR A 358 -4.26 5.98 8.50
CA THR A 358 -4.81 7.27 8.07
C THR A 358 -4.63 7.50 6.56
N ALA A 359 -3.38 7.64 6.08
CA ALA A 359 -3.12 8.09 4.72
C ALA A 359 -2.03 7.28 4.00
N VAL A 360 -2.29 6.89 2.75
CA VAL A 360 -1.27 6.46 1.78
C VAL A 360 -0.98 7.62 0.83
N THR A 361 0.29 8.00 0.69
CA THR A 361 0.73 9.00 -0.30
C THR A 361 1.77 8.40 -1.25
N ASN A 362 1.59 8.57 -2.55
CA ASN A 362 2.51 8.11 -3.58
C ASN A 362 2.86 9.23 -4.57
N GLY A 363 4.07 9.79 -4.42
CA GLY A 363 4.74 10.56 -5.48
C GLY A 363 5.75 9.73 -6.27
N GLY A 364 6.04 8.51 -5.83
CA GLY A 364 6.99 7.58 -6.44
C GLY A 364 6.36 6.62 -7.46
N ARG A 365 7.04 5.50 -7.68
CA ARG A 365 6.59 4.40 -8.56
C ARG A 365 6.28 3.15 -7.75
N VAL A 366 5.18 2.50 -8.08
CA VAL A 366 4.82 1.16 -7.61
C VAL A 366 4.46 0.29 -8.82
N ASP A 367 5.15 -0.82 -8.99
CA ASP A 367 4.84 -1.87 -9.96
C ASP A 367 4.54 -3.18 -9.25
N ALA A 368 3.43 -3.82 -9.62
CA ALA A 368 2.90 -5.01 -8.95
C ALA A 368 2.47 -6.11 -9.93
N GLY A 369 2.44 -7.34 -9.43
CA GLY A 369 1.49 -8.37 -9.86
C GLY A 369 0.06 -7.85 -9.67
N ASN A 370 -0.53 -8.17 -8.52
CA ASN A 370 -1.78 -7.52 -8.07
C ASN A 370 -1.50 -6.38 -7.08
N LEU A 371 -2.25 -5.28 -7.16
CA LEU A 371 -2.08 -4.09 -6.31
C LEU A 371 -3.26 -3.92 -5.35
N VAL A 372 -2.98 -3.74 -4.06
CA VAL A 372 -3.98 -3.36 -3.06
C VAL A 372 -3.49 -2.13 -2.28
N VAL A 373 -4.26 -1.06 -2.26
CA VAL A 373 -3.94 0.19 -1.55
C VAL A 373 -5.10 0.61 -0.65
N ASN A 374 -4.86 0.63 0.66
CA ASN A 374 -5.84 1.00 1.69
C ASN A 374 -5.30 2.15 2.55
N GLY A 375 -5.85 3.35 2.40
CA GLY A 375 -5.56 4.50 3.27
C GLY A 375 -6.85 5.03 3.87
N VAL A 376 -7.11 4.73 5.15
CA VAL A 376 -8.44 4.87 5.78
C VAL A 376 -9.10 6.22 5.50
N GLU A 377 -8.40 7.32 5.75
CA GLU A 377 -8.86 8.68 5.49
C GLU A 377 -8.55 9.13 4.05
N SER A 378 -7.42 8.71 3.50
CA SER A 378 -7.05 9.06 2.12
C SER A 378 -6.02 8.16 1.44
N VAL A 379 -6.15 8.06 0.11
CA VAL A 379 -5.08 7.65 -0.81
C VAL A 379 -4.81 8.82 -1.76
N ALA A 380 -3.60 9.38 -1.73
CA ALA A 380 -3.18 10.46 -2.62
C ALA A 380 -2.06 10.00 -3.55
N ASN A 381 -2.20 10.22 -4.86
CA ASN A 381 -1.26 9.75 -5.88
C ASN A 381 -0.93 10.87 -6.88
N THR A 382 0.31 11.35 -6.84
CA THR A 382 0.93 12.20 -7.89
C THR A 382 1.94 11.43 -8.74
N GLY A 383 2.31 10.22 -8.31
CA GLY A 383 3.21 9.31 -9.00
C GLY A 383 2.48 8.28 -9.86
N THR A 384 3.09 7.10 -10.00
CA THR A 384 2.53 5.97 -10.77
C THR A 384 2.30 4.75 -9.87
N LEU A 385 1.09 4.20 -9.95
CA LEU A 385 0.72 2.88 -9.45
C LEU A 385 0.35 1.98 -10.65
N SER A 386 1.03 0.84 -10.82
CA SER A 386 0.81 -0.12 -11.91
C SER A 386 0.57 -1.54 -11.37
N ALA A 387 -0.47 -2.22 -11.88
CA ALA A 387 -0.70 -3.65 -11.69
C ALA A 387 -0.67 -4.40 -13.03
N SER A 388 0.03 -5.53 -13.08
CA SER A 388 0.02 -6.45 -14.23
C SER A 388 -1.11 -7.49 -14.15
N GLY A 389 -1.72 -7.64 -12.98
CA GLY A 389 -3.06 -8.18 -12.76
C GLY A 389 -4.00 -7.08 -12.25
N ASP A 390 -4.71 -7.38 -11.17
CA ASP A 390 -5.83 -6.59 -10.65
C ASP A 390 -5.35 -5.44 -9.75
N ALA A 391 -6.15 -4.36 -9.65
CA ALA A 391 -5.88 -3.25 -8.75
C ALA A 391 -7.12 -2.86 -7.92
N GLN A 392 -6.94 -2.75 -6.60
CA GLN A 392 -7.97 -2.33 -5.65
C GLN A 392 -7.46 -1.15 -4.81
N ILE A 393 -8.18 -0.04 -4.84
CA ILE A 393 -7.84 1.21 -4.13
C ILE A 393 -9.01 1.60 -3.22
N ALA A 394 -8.76 1.75 -1.91
CA ALA A 394 -9.79 2.12 -0.95
C ALA A 394 -9.33 3.17 0.07
N GLY A 395 -10.26 4.05 0.45
CA GLY A 395 -10.06 5.11 1.44
C GLY A 395 -11.16 6.16 1.37
N THR A 396 -11.44 6.89 2.46
CA THR A 396 -12.52 7.91 2.46
C THR A 396 -12.37 8.91 1.30
N ARG A 397 -11.14 9.29 0.96
CA ARG A 397 -10.84 10.12 -0.23
C ARG A 397 -9.76 9.48 -1.10
N VAL A 398 -9.97 9.44 -2.41
CA VAL A 398 -8.93 9.08 -3.40
C VAL A 398 -8.62 10.31 -4.24
N LEU A 399 -7.38 10.79 -4.17
CA LEU A 399 -6.91 11.99 -4.86
C LEU A 399 -5.83 11.63 -5.88
N LEU A 400 -6.06 11.96 -7.15
CA LEU A 400 -5.07 11.95 -8.21
C LEU A 400 -4.91 13.38 -8.73
N ASP A 401 -3.71 13.92 -8.54
CA ASP A 401 -3.26 15.20 -9.10
C ASP A 401 -2.09 14.87 -10.03
N ASN A 402 -2.33 14.91 -11.34
CA ASN A 402 -1.41 14.46 -12.40
C ASN A 402 -0.93 12.98 -12.31
N GLY A 403 -1.29 12.25 -11.25
CA GLY A 403 -0.89 10.86 -11.02
C GLY A 403 -1.63 9.85 -11.89
N SER A 404 -1.06 8.64 -11.98
CA SER A 404 -1.57 7.52 -12.79
C SER A 404 -1.81 6.29 -11.93
N ILE A 405 -2.98 5.66 -12.06
CA ILE A 405 -3.27 4.30 -11.57
C ILE A 405 -3.69 3.44 -12.77
N LYS A 406 -2.97 2.33 -12.99
CA LYS A 406 -3.12 1.47 -14.17
C LYS A 406 -3.19 -0.01 -13.77
N ALA A 407 -4.08 -0.76 -14.41
CA ALA A 407 -4.21 -2.21 -14.23
C ALA A 407 -4.37 -2.93 -15.58
N THR A 408 -3.71 -4.08 -15.73
CA THR A 408 -3.97 -4.99 -16.88
C THR A 408 -5.14 -5.93 -16.60
N GLY A 409 -5.40 -6.24 -15.32
CA GLY A 409 -6.67 -6.76 -14.83
C GLY A 409 -7.65 -5.63 -14.47
N PRO A 410 -8.79 -5.94 -13.84
CA PRO A 410 -9.77 -4.94 -13.40
C PRO A 410 -9.18 -3.91 -12.43
N LEU A 411 -9.64 -2.65 -12.53
CA LEU A 411 -9.34 -1.58 -11.58
C LEU A 411 -10.61 -1.23 -10.81
N THR A 412 -10.57 -1.34 -9.48
CA THR A 412 -11.68 -0.99 -8.59
C THR A 412 -11.27 0.09 -7.60
N LEU A 413 -12.04 1.19 -7.55
CA LEU A 413 -11.93 2.25 -6.55
C LEU A 413 -13.15 2.24 -5.64
N ASN A 414 -12.94 2.35 -4.32
CA ASN A 414 -13.99 2.49 -3.32
C ASN A 414 -13.67 3.66 -2.36
N ALA A 415 -14.51 4.70 -2.37
CA ALA A 415 -14.30 5.90 -1.56
C ALA A 415 -15.64 6.56 -1.18
N GLN A 416 -15.59 7.67 -0.44
CA GLN A 416 -16.70 8.66 -0.44
C GLN A 416 -16.47 9.69 -1.55
N THR A 417 -15.24 10.18 -1.71
CA THR A 417 -14.88 11.13 -2.77
C THR A 417 -13.69 10.66 -3.60
N VAL A 418 -13.86 10.64 -4.92
CA VAL A 418 -12.75 10.46 -5.88
C VAL A 418 -12.51 11.79 -6.60
N THR A 419 -11.28 12.28 -6.59
CA THR A 419 -10.85 13.50 -7.30
C THR A 419 -9.68 13.14 -8.21
N ASN A 420 -9.95 12.99 -9.50
CA ASN A 420 -8.99 12.71 -10.57
C ASN A 420 -8.83 13.95 -11.46
N GLN A 421 -8.12 14.96 -10.97
CA GLN A 421 -7.87 16.20 -11.70
C GLN A 421 -6.53 16.07 -12.44
N HIS A 422 -6.58 16.14 -13.77
CA HIS A 422 -5.42 15.89 -14.67
C HIS A 422 -4.77 14.50 -14.56
N GLY A 423 -5.28 13.61 -13.69
CA GLY A 423 -4.78 12.24 -13.51
C GLY A 423 -5.42 11.22 -14.45
N THR A 424 -4.94 9.97 -14.35
CA THR A 424 -5.43 8.83 -15.14
C THR A 424 -5.79 7.63 -14.27
N LEU A 425 -7.01 7.15 -14.40
CA LEU A 425 -7.47 5.83 -13.95
C LEU A 425 -7.72 4.96 -15.19
N ALA A 426 -6.96 3.88 -15.38
CA ALA A 426 -7.12 3.03 -16.56
C ALA A 426 -7.01 1.53 -16.24
N SER A 427 -7.92 0.74 -16.81
CA SER A 427 -7.84 -0.71 -16.85
C SER A 427 -7.81 -1.21 -18.29
N ALA A 428 -7.06 -2.28 -18.59
CA ALA A 428 -7.19 -3.05 -19.84
C ALA A 428 -8.40 -4.02 -19.81
N ARG A 429 -9.15 -4.03 -18.71
CA ARG A 429 -10.36 -4.80 -18.42
C ARG A 429 -11.41 -3.84 -17.84
N GLU A 430 -12.15 -4.27 -16.82
CA GLU A 430 -13.22 -3.49 -16.20
C GLU A 430 -12.67 -2.37 -15.30
N LEU A 431 -13.23 -1.16 -15.45
CA LEU A 431 -13.04 -0.05 -14.51
C LEU A 431 -14.30 0.13 -13.67
N ASN A 432 -14.20 -0.04 -12.35
CA ASN A 432 -15.31 0.18 -11.42
C ASN A 432 -14.94 1.29 -10.44
N VAL A 433 -15.76 2.34 -10.36
CA VAL A 433 -15.60 3.45 -9.41
C VAL A 433 -16.86 3.53 -8.54
N PHE A 434 -16.71 3.28 -7.24
CA PHE A 434 -17.76 3.41 -6.24
C PHE A 434 -17.44 4.61 -5.34
N ALA A 435 -18.31 5.62 -5.35
CA ALA A 435 -18.17 6.82 -4.53
C ALA A 435 -19.55 7.43 -4.18
N ASP A 436 -19.55 8.45 -3.33
CA ASP A 436 -20.65 9.41 -3.30
C ASP A 436 -20.46 10.45 -4.40
N ARG A 437 -19.25 11.01 -4.49
CA ARG A 437 -18.87 12.03 -5.47
C ARG A 437 -17.62 11.65 -6.24
N VAL A 438 -17.69 11.74 -7.56
CA VAL A 438 -16.54 11.60 -8.46
C VAL A 438 -16.32 12.93 -9.18
N ASP A 439 -15.09 13.42 -9.19
CA ASP A 439 -14.63 14.56 -9.97
C ASP A 439 -13.49 14.11 -10.88
N ASN A 440 -13.75 14.07 -12.18
CA ASN A 440 -12.81 13.76 -13.26
C ASN A 440 -12.54 14.99 -14.14
N THR A 441 -12.60 16.20 -13.58
CA THR A 441 -12.38 17.44 -14.32
C THR A 441 -10.98 17.48 -14.93
N ASN A 442 -10.87 17.61 -16.25
CA ASN A 442 -9.64 17.43 -17.03
C ASN A 442 -8.95 16.05 -16.87
N GLY A 443 -9.61 15.05 -16.28
CA GLY A 443 -9.06 13.72 -15.99
C GLY A 443 -9.45 12.66 -17.02
N VAL A 444 -8.79 11.49 -16.95
CA VAL A 444 -9.07 10.33 -17.80
C VAL A 444 -9.48 9.12 -16.98
N LEU A 445 -10.66 8.58 -17.29
CA LEU A 445 -11.16 7.25 -16.89
C LEU A 445 -11.19 6.36 -18.15
N SER A 446 -10.54 5.19 -18.14
CA SER A 446 -10.48 4.31 -19.31
C SER A 446 -10.61 2.82 -18.98
N ALA A 447 -11.37 2.08 -19.80
CA ALA A 447 -11.59 0.64 -19.68
C ALA A 447 -11.39 -0.09 -21.02
N GLY A 448 -10.58 -1.14 -21.02
CA GLY A 448 -10.38 -2.05 -22.15
C GLY A 448 -11.56 -3.02 -22.38
N THR A 449 -12.43 -3.18 -21.38
CA THR A 449 -13.76 -3.78 -21.52
C THR A 449 -14.83 -2.76 -21.09
N ASN A 450 -15.49 -2.93 -19.95
CA ASN A 450 -16.60 -2.09 -19.49
C ASN A 450 -16.15 -1.07 -18.43
N ALA A 451 -16.78 0.10 -18.39
CA ALA A 451 -16.61 1.07 -17.31
C ALA A 451 -17.91 1.25 -16.52
N SER A 452 -17.82 1.34 -15.19
CA SER A 452 -18.95 1.50 -14.28
C SER A 452 -18.64 2.59 -13.25
N VAL A 453 -19.46 3.62 -13.18
CA VAL A 453 -19.36 4.69 -12.18
C VAL A 453 -20.65 4.71 -11.35
N GLN A 454 -20.51 4.48 -10.05
CA GLN A 454 -21.59 4.58 -9.07
C GLN A 454 -21.28 5.79 -8.18
N SER A 455 -22.14 6.81 -8.20
CA SER A 455 -21.90 8.11 -7.54
C SER A 455 -23.20 8.66 -6.92
N SER A 456 -23.40 8.46 -5.61
CA SER A 456 -24.67 8.79 -4.93
C SER A 456 -25.10 10.26 -5.05
N ASP A 457 -24.15 11.21 -5.02
CA ASP A 457 -24.34 12.65 -5.22
C ASP A 457 -24.12 13.06 -6.69
N ARG A 458 -22.86 13.05 -7.14
CA ARG A 458 -22.48 13.62 -8.43
C ARG A 458 -21.20 13.02 -9.01
N PHE A 459 -21.28 12.53 -10.24
CA PHE A 459 -20.11 12.36 -11.10
C PHE A 459 -19.96 13.60 -11.99
N THR A 460 -18.82 14.27 -11.90
CA THR A 460 -18.41 15.40 -12.74
C THR A 460 -17.29 14.95 -13.69
N ASN A 461 -17.47 15.16 -14.98
CA ASN A 461 -16.56 14.82 -16.07
C ASN A 461 -16.27 16.06 -16.95
N ALA A 462 -16.32 17.26 -16.36
CA ALA A 462 -16.23 18.52 -17.09
C ALA A 462 -14.85 18.69 -17.76
N ASN A 463 -14.82 18.82 -19.09
CA ASN A 463 -13.59 18.71 -19.90
C ASN A 463 -12.79 17.40 -19.68
N GLY A 464 -13.41 16.41 -19.04
CA GLY A 464 -12.83 15.10 -18.75
C GLY A 464 -13.22 14.04 -19.77
N MET A 465 -12.62 12.87 -19.65
CA MET A 465 -12.83 11.74 -20.54
C MET A 465 -13.16 10.48 -19.75
N LEU A 466 -14.29 9.85 -20.07
CA LEU A 466 -14.65 8.50 -19.65
C LEU A 466 -14.86 7.64 -20.90
N THR A 467 -14.02 6.62 -21.11
CA THR A 467 -14.17 5.73 -22.27
C THR A 467 -14.08 4.26 -21.91
N ALA A 468 -15.02 3.48 -22.43
CA ALA A 468 -14.97 2.03 -22.45
C ALA A 468 -14.86 1.52 -23.89
N ASN A 469 -14.14 0.43 -24.11
CA ASN A 469 -14.17 -0.27 -25.39
C ASN A 469 -15.50 -1.04 -25.57
N GLY A 470 -15.94 -1.68 -24.49
CA GLY A 470 -17.30 -2.21 -24.31
C GLY A 470 -18.27 -1.12 -23.86
N SER A 471 -19.09 -1.43 -22.85
CA SER A 471 -20.18 -0.55 -22.39
C SER A 471 -19.76 0.40 -21.26
N VAL A 472 -20.41 1.56 -21.17
CA VAL A 472 -20.33 2.47 -20.02
C VAL A 472 -21.63 2.41 -19.22
N ALA A 473 -21.52 2.25 -17.90
CA ALA A 473 -22.61 2.32 -16.95
C ALA A 473 -22.42 3.49 -15.98
N PHE A 474 -23.48 4.28 -15.75
CA PHE A 474 -23.57 5.24 -14.65
C PHE A 474 -24.83 4.97 -13.81
N ASN A 475 -24.70 4.98 -12.49
CA ASN A 475 -25.83 4.96 -11.57
C ASN A 475 -25.57 5.96 -10.43
N GLY A 476 -26.48 6.90 -10.18
CA GLY A 476 -26.21 7.92 -9.18
C GLY A 476 -27.19 9.08 -9.11
N GLY A 477 -26.79 10.15 -8.43
CA GLY A 477 -27.56 11.39 -8.32
C GLY A 477 -27.53 12.19 -9.61
N THR A 478 -26.39 12.84 -9.88
CA THR A 478 -26.19 13.70 -11.05
C THR A 478 -25.02 13.22 -11.90
N LEU A 479 -25.23 13.15 -13.22
CA LEU A 479 -24.17 12.94 -14.20
C LEU A 479 -23.89 14.27 -14.91
N ASP A 480 -22.71 14.83 -14.70
CA ASP A 480 -22.24 16.05 -15.35
C ASP A 480 -21.10 15.74 -16.31
N ASN A 481 -21.35 15.95 -17.60
CA ASN A 481 -20.45 15.80 -18.73
C ASN A 481 -20.30 17.12 -19.51
N ALA A 482 -20.51 18.27 -18.87
CA ALA A 482 -20.47 19.56 -19.56
C ALA A 482 -19.09 19.83 -20.19
N ASN A 483 -19.04 19.99 -21.52
CA ASN A 483 -17.81 20.02 -22.33
C ASN A 483 -16.90 18.76 -22.19
N GLY A 484 -17.40 17.68 -21.59
CA GLY A 484 -16.70 16.42 -21.40
C GLY A 484 -17.02 15.39 -22.48
N LYS A 485 -16.31 14.25 -22.45
CA LYS A 485 -16.58 13.09 -23.31
C LYS A 485 -16.88 11.84 -22.49
N ILE A 486 -18.00 11.19 -22.79
CA ILE A 486 -18.32 9.81 -22.41
C ILE A 486 -18.46 9.01 -23.70
N ALA A 487 -17.77 7.87 -23.83
CA ALA A 487 -17.96 6.98 -24.98
C ALA A 487 -17.85 5.48 -24.64
N ALA A 488 -18.72 4.69 -25.26
CA ALA A 488 -18.69 3.24 -25.30
C ALA A 488 -18.40 2.81 -26.75
N THR A 489 -17.15 2.46 -27.08
CA THR A 489 -16.69 2.34 -28.47
C THR A 489 -17.45 1.30 -29.29
N GLN A 490 -17.76 0.15 -28.68
CA GLN A 490 -18.52 -0.95 -29.28
C GLN A 490 -19.78 -1.32 -28.47
N GLY A 491 -19.85 -0.88 -27.21
CA GLY A 491 -20.95 -1.19 -26.30
C GLY A 491 -22.01 -0.10 -26.22
N MET A 492 -22.91 -0.28 -25.25
CA MET A 492 -23.96 0.67 -24.93
C MET A 492 -23.50 1.71 -23.89
N ILE A 493 -24.14 2.87 -23.86
CA ILE A 493 -24.15 3.75 -22.68
C ILE A 493 -25.46 3.52 -21.93
N SER A 494 -25.37 3.14 -20.65
CA SER A 494 -26.50 3.11 -19.72
C SER A 494 -26.26 4.13 -18.62
N ALA A 495 -27.12 5.13 -18.45
CA ALA A 495 -27.01 6.06 -17.32
C ALA A 495 -28.36 6.23 -16.61
N SER A 496 -28.36 5.96 -15.30
CA SER A 496 -29.48 6.19 -14.39
C SER A 496 -29.11 7.29 -13.40
N ALA A 497 -29.71 8.46 -13.54
CA ALA A 497 -29.48 9.65 -12.72
C ALA A 497 -30.79 10.03 -11.99
N THR A 498 -30.82 10.02 -10.65
CA THR A 498 -32.03 10.41 -9.92
C THR A 498 -32.35 11.90 -10.06
N ASN A 499 -31.33 12.74 -10.28
CA ASN A 499 -31.47 14.19 -10.43
C ASN A 499 -31.39 14.62 -11.89
N ALA A 500 -30.21 14.54 -12.53
CA ALA A 500 -30.04 15.03 -13.91
C ALA A 500 -28.86 14.42 -14.67
N VAL A 501 -28.96 14.45 -16.00
CA VAL A 501 -27.86 14.28 -16.95
C VAL A 501 -27.57 15.62 -17.62
N LEU A 502 -26.41 16.22 -17.33
CA LEU A 502 -25.95 17.49 -17.87
C LEU A 502 -24.86 17.22 -18.92
N ASN A 503 -25.19 17.37 -20.20
CA ASN A 503 -24.30 17.14 -21.34
C ASN A 503 -24.10 18.43 -22.17
N ALA A 504 -24.37 19.61 -21.60
CA ALA A 504 -24.27 20.89 -22.30
C ALA A 504 -22.84 21.13 -22.85
N GLY A 505 -22.71 21.31 -24.17
CA GLY A 505 -21.43 21.35 -24.88
C GLY A 505 -20.61 20.05 -24.85
N GLY A 506 -21.11 18.99 -24.21
CA GLY A 506 -20.45 17.69 -24.05
C GLY A 506 -20.78 16.68 -25.15
N SER A 507 -20.24 15.47 -25.02
CA SER A 507 -20.51 14.37 -25.94
C SER A 507 -20.69 13.03 -25.23
N MET A 508 -21.79 12.33 -25.55
CA MET A 508 -22.09 10.96 -25.17
C MET A 508 -22.20 10.11 -26.45
N GLN A 509 -21.30 9.14 -26.62
CA GLN A 509 -21.17 8.36 -27.87
C GLN A 509 -21.26 6.86 -27.59
N ALA A 510 -22.40 6.22 -27.88
CA ALA A 510 -22.58 4.77 -27.77
C ALA A 510 -22.41 4.09 -29.14
N GLY A 511 -21.55 3.09 -29.24
CA GLY A 511 -21.35 2.27 -30.44
C GLY A 511 -22.52 1.32 -30.73
N ASP A 512 -23.25 0.92 -29.68
CA ASP A 512 -24.57 0.27 -29.76
C ASP A 512 -25.66 1.23 -29.25
N ALA A 513 -26.33 0.92 -28.13
CA ALA A 513 -27.49 1.66 -27.66
C ALA A 513 -27.13 2.78 -26.68
N LEU A 514 -27.88 3.89 -26.72
CA LEU A 514 -27.91 4.88 -25.66
C LEU A 514 -29.19 4.68 -24.83
N GLN A 515 -29.05 4.48 -23.53
CA GLN A 515 -30.17 4.36 -22.59
C GLN A 515 -29.95 5.33 -21.43
N LEU A 516 -30.76 6.40 -21.39
CA LEU A 516 -30.73 7.41 -20.33
C LEU A 516 -32.04 7.39 -19.54
N GLY A 517 -31.93 7.33 -18.21
CA GLY A 517 -33.00 7.61 -17.26
C GLY A 517 -32.57 8.76 -16.36
N ALA A 518 -33.39 9.81 -16.26
CA ALA A 518 -33.05 11.03 -15.54
C ALA A 518 -34.27 11.67 -14.84
N GLY A 519 -34.00 12.54 -13.86
CA GLY A 519 -34.94 13.60 -13.50
C GLY A 519 -35.08 14.59 -14.67
N SER A 520 -34.01 15.32 -14.99
CA SER A 520 -33.93 16.19 -16.19
C SER A 520 -32.71 15.85 -17.07
N VAL A 521 -32.77 16.19 -18.36
CA VAL A 521 -31.66 16.04 -19.30
C VAL A 521 -31.36 17.38 -19.98
N ASP A 522 -30.12 17.86 -19.88
CA ASP A 522 -29.66 19.07 -20.57
C ASP A 522 -28.56 18.73 -21.59
N ASN A 523 -28.92 18.68 -22.87
CA ASN A 523 -28.03 18.48 -24.01
C ASN A 523 -27.77 19.80 -24.78
N ALA A 524 -27.95 20.98 -24.16
CA ALA A 524 -27.81 22.25 -24.87
C ALA A 524 -26.43 22.43 -25.54
N ARG A 525 -26.41 22.53 -26.88
CA ARG A 525 -25.20 22.51 -27.71
C ARG A 525 -24.29 21.30 -27.51
N GLY A 526 -24.80 20.24 -26.90
CA GLY A 526 -24.14 18.95 -26.70
C GLY A 526 -24.48 17.95 -27.81
N THR A 527 -23.90 16.76 -27.71
CA THR A 527 -24.14 15.64 -28.62
C THR A 527 -24.42 14.35 -27.86
N MET A 528 -25.47 13.64 -28.26
CA MET A 528 -25.83 12.31 -27.79
C MET A 528 -26.03 11.42 -29.02
N SER A 529 -25.23 10.36 -29.17
CA SER A 529 -25.36 9.45 -30.31
C SER A 529 -25.39 7.98 -29.90
N ALA A 530 -26.18 7.20 -30.62
CA ALA A 530 -26.25 5.74 -30.55
C ALA A 530 -26.03 5.13 -31.94
N GLY A 531 -25.15 4.13 -32.04
CA GLY A 531 -24.98 3.34 -33.27
C GLY A 531 -26.20 2.50 -33.62
N THR A 532 -27.04 2.15 -32.64
CA THR A 532 -28.34 1.50 -32.84
C THR A 532 -29.49 2.37 -32.35
N LYS A 533 -30.03 2.09 -31.15
CA LYS A 533 -31.21 2.76 -30.58
C LYS A 533 -30.84 3.78 -29.50
N ALA A 534 -31.55 4.90 -29.47
CA ALA A 534 -31.51 5.85 -28.36
C ALA A 534 -32.83 5.83 -27.59
N VAL A 535 -32.77 5.65 -26.28
CA VAL A 535 -33.92 5.58 -25.36
C VAL A 535 -33.69 6.59 -24.24
N LEU A 536 -34.51 7.64 -24.22
CA LEU A 536 -34.41 8.76 -23.29
C LEU A 536 -35.66 8.82 -22.41
N ASN A 537 -35.48 8.70 -21.10
CA ASN A 537 -36.55 8.87 -20.12
C ASN A 537 -36.19 10.02 -19.18
N ALA A 538 -36.89 11.14 -19.27
CA ALA A 538 -36.78 12.26 -18.34
C ALA A 538 -38.08 12.35 -17.52
N SER A 539 -37.97 12.55 -16.21
CA SER A 539 -39.14 12.76 -15.35
C SER A 539 -39.71 14.17 -15.52
N PHE A 540 -38.84 15.13 -15.87
CA PHE A 540 -39.12 16.54 -16.10
C PHE A 540 -38.64 16.92 -17.51
N ASP A 541 -37.72 17.87 -17.64
CA ASP A 541 -37.39 18.48 -18.93
C ASP A 541 -36.28 17.74 -19.69
N LEU A 542 -36.43 17.64 -21.01
CA LEU A 542 -35.35 17.40 -21.97
C LEU A 542 -35.05 18.70 -22.72
N ASN A 543 -33.87 19.27 -22.51
CA ASN A 543 -33.40 20.45 -23.21
C ASN A 543 -32.33 20.08 -24.24
N ASN A 544 -32.67 20.10 -25.52
CA ASN A 544 -31.78 19.87 -26.65
C ASN A 544 -31.48 21.16 -27.44
N ALA A 545 -31.62 22.34 -26.83
CA ALA A 545 -31.46 23.62 -27.52
C ALA A 545 -30.07 23.77 -28.18
N GLY A 546 -30.03 23.85 -29.51
CA GLY A 546 -28.82 23.86 -30.33
C GLY A 546 -27.96 22.59 -30.24
N GLY A 547 -28.45 21.51 -29.62
CA GLY A 547 -27.75 20.21 -29.48
C GLY A 547 -28.22 19.18 -30.49
N SER A 548 -27.55 18.02 -30.53
CA SER A 548 -27.95 16.88 -31.37
C SER A 548 -28.17 15.60 -30.57
N ILE A 549 -29.24 14.89 -30.91
CA ILE A 549 -29.61 13.56 -30.41
C ILE A 549 -29.84 12.66 -31.63
N GLU A 550 -28.98 11.68 -31.83
CA GLU A 550 -28.91 10.84 -33.03
C GLU A 550 -28.96 9.35 -32.67
N ALA A 551 -29.70 8.56 -33.45
CA ALA A 551 -29.68 7.11 -33.37
C ALA A 551 -29.55 6.48 -34.77
N GLY A 552 -28.71 5.46 -34.92
CA GLY A 552 -28.52 4.75 -36.19
C GLY A 552 -29.73 3.94 -36.67
N ASP A 553 -30.68 3.65 -35.76
CA ASP A 553 -31.93 2.92 -36.03
C ASP A 553 -33.16 3.71 -35.57
N THR A 554 -33.41 3.76 -34.26
CA THR A 554 -34.64 4.32 -33.66
C THR A 554 -34.34 5.21 -32.45
N LEU A 555 -35.08 6.31 -32.32
CA LEU A 555 -35.01 7.25 -31.19
C LEU A 555 -36.37 7.29 -30.48
N PHE A 556 -36.37 6.99 -29.18
CA PHE A 556 -37.54 7.11 -28.31
C PHE A 556 -37.24 8.05 -27.16
N ALA A 557 -38.08 9.09 -26.98
CA ALA A 557 -38.02 10.00 -25.85
C ALA A 557 -39.36 10.02 -25.10
N ASN A 558 -39.30 9.87 -23.78
CA ASN A 558 -40.44 9.91 -22.85
C ASN A 558 -40.09 10.91 -21.75
N VAL A 559 -40.67 12.10 -21.82
CA VAL A 559 -40.23 13.30 -21.09
C VAL A 559 -41.44 14.03 -20.48
N GLY A 560 -41.23 14.87 -19.49
CA GLY A 560 -42.22 15.87 -19.07
C GLY A 560 -42.37 16.93 -20.16
N SER A 561 -41.35 17.78 -20.33
CA SER A 561 -41.29 18.79 -21.40
C SER A 561 -40.11 18.56 -22.36
N LEU A 562 -40.21 19.14 -23.55
CA LEU A 562 -39.14 19.15 -24.56
C LEU A 562 -38.86 20.58 -25.03
N SER A 563 -37.60 20.99 -24.93
CA SER A 563 -37.01 22.12 -25.66
C SER A 563 -36.10 21.56 -26.74
N ASN A 564 -36.36 21.88 -28.01
CA ASN A 564 -35.51 21.51 -29.15
C ASN A 564 -35.22 22.73 -30.04
N ASP A 565 -35.15 23.93 -29.46
CA ASP A 565 -34.89 25.16 -30.21
C ASP A 565 -33.54 25.09 -30.95
N HIS A 566 -33.57 25.22 -32.28
CA HIS A 566 -32.41 25.03 -33.16
C HIS A 566 -31.65 23.69 -32.98
N GLY A 567 -32.26 22.68 -32.34
CA GLY A 567 -31.66 21.38 -32.06
C GLY A 567 -32.10 20.27 -33.04
N THR A 568 -31.35 19.18 -33.10
CA THR A 568 -31.65 18.00 -33.93
C THR A 568 -31.98 16.78 -33.09
N MET A 569 -33.07 16.10 -33.43
CA MET A 569 -33.48 14.80 -32.91
C MET A 569 -33.85 13.91 -34.09
N VAL A 570 -33.06 12.87 -34.38
CA VAL A 570 -33.20 12.09 -35.64
C VAL A 570 -32.80 10.62 -35.49
N ALA A 571 -33.54 9.76 -36.18
CA ALA A 571 -33.24 8.34 -36.36
C ALA A 571 -33.87 7.79 -37.67
N PRO A 572 -33.16 6.99 -38.50
CA PRO A 572 -33.62 6.57 -39.81
C PRO A 572 -34.95 5.78 -39.85
N HIS A 573 -35.23 4.96 -38.84
CA HIS A 573 -36.41 4.08 -38.82
C HIS A 573 -37.51 4.55 -37.86
N GLY A 574 -37.34 5.71 -37.21
CA GLY A 574 -38.40 6.35 -36.44
C GLY A 574 -37.88 7.16 -35.25
N THR A 575 -38.41 8.38 -35.10
CA THR A 575 -38.26 9.21 -33.90
C THR A 575 -39.62 9.36 -33.24
N THR A 576 -39.76 8.82 -32.03
CA THR A 576 -41.00 8.85 -31.24
C THR A 576 -40.76 9.69 -29.99
N ILE A 577 -41.57 10.72 -29.79
CA ILE A 577 -41.47 11.63 -28.66
C ILE A 577 -42.82 11.63 -27.92
N VAL A 578 -42.78 11.39 -26.61
CA VAL A 578 -43.93 11.41 -25.71
C VAL A 578 -43.65 12.45 -24.63
N THR A 579 -44.37 13.57 -24.68
CA THR A 579 -44.38 14.60 -23.64
C THR A 579 -45.52 14.34 -22.66
N ARG A 580 -45.28 14.49 -21.35
CA ARG A 580 -46.29 14.38 -20.30
C ARG A 580 -46.64 15.79 -19.82
N ASP A 581 -47.81 16.28 -20.21
CA ASP A 581 -48.26 17.65 -19.92
C ASP A 581 -48.07 18.02 -18.43
N ALA A 582 -47.29 19.07 -18.17
CA ALA A 582 -46.93 19.55 -16.84
C ALA A 582 -48.08 20.18 -16.03
N GLY A 583 -49.34 19.89 -16.41
CA GLY A 583 -50.57 20.28 -15.71
C GLY A 583 -51.42 19.10 -15.20
N GLY A 584 -51.05 17.85 -15.55
CA GLY A 584 -51.70 16.67 -14.96
C GLY A 584 -51.26 16.46 -13.51
N PRO A 585 -52.15 16.07 -12.58
CA PRO A 585 -51.74 15.74 -11.22
C PRO A 585 -50.78 14.55 -11.24
N LEU A 586 -49.70 14.63 -10.45
CA LEU A 586 -48.73 13.55 -10.30
C LEU A 586 -49.45 12.23 -9.95
N PRO A 587 -49.15 11.11 -10.63
CA PRO A 587 -49.53 9.80 -10.13
C PRO A 587 -49.02 9.65 -8.70
N ALA A 588 -49.88 9.17 -7.79
CA ALA A 588 -49.47 8.93 -6.42
C ALA A 588 -48.27 7.97 -6.38
N PRO A 589 -47.31 8.15 -5.45
CA PRO A 589 -46.19 7.22 -5.30
C PRO A 589 -46.74 5.81 -5.09
N TYR A 590 -46.13 4.83 -5.77
CA TYR A 590 -46.59 3.44 -5.79
C TYR A 590 -46.65 2.86 -4.37
N ASP A 591 -47.88 2.70 -3.85
CA ASP A 591 -48.16 1.94 -2.65
C ASP A 591 -48.51 0.49 -3.04
N PRO A 592 -47.63 -0.50 -2.77
CA PRO A 592 -47.89 -1.90 -3.09
C PRO A 592 -49.03 -2.54 -2.26
N ASN A 593 -49.54 -1.85 -1.23
CA ASN A 593 -50.55 -2.39 -0.31
C ASN A 593 -51.95 -1.74 -0.47
N ALA A 594 -52.15 -0.85 -1.46
CA ALA A 594 -53.40 -0.14 -1.67
C ALA A 594 -54.52 -1.07 -2.20
N SER A 595 -55.27 -1.70 -1.29
CA SER A 595 -56.39 -2.60 -1.58
C SER A 595 -57.68 -1.88 -2.02
N GLY A 596 -57.59 -1.08 -3.07
CA GLY A 596 -58.69 -0.29 -3.64
C GLY A 596 -58.85 -0.48 -5.16
N ASN A 597 -60.08 -0.68 -5.62
CA ASN A 597 -60.41 -0.92 -7.02
C ASN A 597 -60.19 0.34 -7.90
N ALA A 598 -59.02 0.45 -8.53
CA ALA A 598 -58.72 1.51 -9.49
C ALA A 598 -59.25 1.14 -10.89
N GLY A 599 -60.14 1.96 -11.44
CA GLY A 599 -60.67 1.78 -12.80
C GLY A 599 -59.63 2.08 -13.87
N TRP A 600 -59.70 1.37 -15.00
CA TRP A 600 -58.90 1.65 -16.18
C TRP A 600 -59.21 3.04 -16.73
N VAL A 601 -58.19 3.89 -16.86
CA VAL A 601 -58.29 5.15 -17.61
C VAL A 601 -57.85 4.88 -19.05
N ASP A 602 -58.68 5.29 -20.00
CA ASP A 602 -58.43 5.14 -21.43
C ASP A 602 -57.28 6.08 -21.88
N PRO A 603 -56.20 5.56 -22.49
CA PRO A 603 -55.05 6.38 -22.91
C PRO A 603 -55.30 7.22 -24.17
N SER A 604 -56.46 7.11 -24.83
CA SER A 604 -56.73 7.79 -26.11
C SER A 604 -57.01 9.30 -26.01
N VAL A 605 -57.10 9.88 -24.80
CA VAL A 605 -57.61 11.25 -24.58
C VAL A 605 -56.67 12.23 -23.85
N ASN A 606 -55.37 12.25 -24.20
CA ASN A 606 -54.63 13.54 -24.34
C ASN A 606 -53.33 13.46 -25.18
N ALA A 607 -53.28 12.64 -26.24
CA ALA A 607 -52.08 12.51 -27.08
C ALA A 607 -52.05 13.55 -28.22
N GLY A 608 -51.43 14.71 -27.96
CA GLY A 608 -51.16 15.71 -29.00
C GLY A 608 -50.03 15.27 -29.95
N TRP A 609 -50.38 14.76 -31.13
CA TRP A 609 -49.40 14.44 -32.17
C TRP A 609 -48.85 15.70 -32.83
N VAL A 610 -47.52 15.84 -32.87
CA VAL A 610 -46.81 16.94 -33.53
C VAL A 610 -45.93 16.38 -34.64
N ASP A 611 -46.20 16.76 -35.90
CA ASP A 611 -45.31 16.52 -37.03
C ASP A 611 -44.19 17.58 -37.05
N PRO A 612 -42.89 17.21 -36.95
CA PRO A 612 -41.79 18.16 -36.97
C PRO A 612 -41.62 18.94 -38.30
N ASN A 613 -42.27 18.54 -39.40
CA ASN A 613 -42.02 19.09 -40.74
C ASN A 613 -43.04 20.14 -41.21
N ALA A 614 -44.01 20.52 -40.39
CA ALA A 614 -45.07 21.46 -40.75
C ALA A 614 -44.60 22.93 -40.68
N GLY A 615 -44.24 23.51 -41.83
CA GLY A 615 -43.85 24.92 -41.94
C GLY A 615 -45.03 25.90 -41.77
N SER A 616 -44.98 26.73 -40.72
CA SER A 616 -45.75 27.98 -40.53
C SER A 616 -47.28 27.94 -40.73
N GLY A 617 -48.04 27.79 -39.64
CA GLY A 617 -49.47 28.13 -39.65
C GLY A 617 -50.24 27.69 -38.41
N TRP A 618 -50.55 28.60 -37.48
CA TRP A 618 -51.50 28.34 -36.38
C TRP A 618 -52.94 28.50 -36.85
N GLN A 619 -53.60 27.40 -37.21
CA GLN A 619 -55.06 27.31 -37.24
C GLN A 619 -55.50 25.97 -36.64
N ASN A 620 -56.48 26.00 -35.73
CA ASN A 620 -57.28 24.80 -35.48
C ASN A 620 -58.42 24.79 -36.50
N ASP A 621 -58.69 23.64 -37.11
CA ASP A 621 -59.95 23.36 -37.76
C ASP A 621 -60.34 21.91 -37.46
N ASN A 622 -61.47 21.71 -36.80
CA ASN A 622 -61.84 20.46 -36.16
C ASN A 622 -62.87 19.69 -37.01
N THR A 623 -62.54 19.41 -38.27
CA THR A 623 -63.42 18.70 -39.21
C THR A 623 -62.69 17.62 -40.02
N ALA A 624 -62.57 16.42 -39.45
CA ALA A 624 -62.23 15.23 -40.23
C ALA A 624 -63.41 14.87 -41.16
N ARG A 625 -63.16 14.79 -42.48
CA ARG A 625 -64.14 14.25 -43.45
C ARG A 625 -64.00 12.74 -43.56
N ASP A 626 -65.09 12.01 -43.29
CA ASP A 626 -65.26 10.62 -43.74
C ASP A 626 -65.54 10.59 -45.25
N PRO A 627 -64.78 9.83 -46.06
CA PRO A 627 -65.01 9.70 -47.49
C PRO A 627 -65.50 8.31 -47.93
N ASN A 628 -66.28 7.54 -47.14
CA ASN A 628 -67.26 6.53 -47.65
C ASN A 628 -68.13 5.85 -46.56
N ALA A 629 -69.27 6.45 -46.17
CA ALA A 629 -70.39 5.71 -45.56
C ALA A 629 -71.75 6.37 -45.83
N GLY A 630 -72.76 5.57 -46.22
CA GLY A 630 -74.12 6.05 -46.49
C GLY A 630 -75.15 5.54 -45.49
N GLN A 631 -75.76 6.48 -44.75
CA GLN A 631 -77.02 6.38 -43.97
C GLN A 631 -77.08 5.54 -42.67
N THR A 632 -77.59 6.24 -41.64
CA THR A 632 -78.47 5.79 -40.52
C THR A 632 -77.96 4.81 -39.45
N TYR A 633 -77.90 5.32 -38.21
CA TYR A 633 -77.98 4.56 -36.96
C TYR A 633 -79.42 4.06 -36.69
N PRO A 634 -79.59 3.05 -35.81
CA PRO A 634 -79.96 3.38 -34.42
C PRO A 634 -79.14 2.62 -33.36
N ALA A 635 -79.24 3.05 -32.09
CA ALA A 635 -78.52 2.46 -30.95
C ALA A 635 -79.28 1.29 -30.28
N GLY A 636 -78.54 0.39 -29.61
CA GLY A 636 -79.11 -0.69 -28.80
C GLY A 636 -78.08 -1.36 -27.87
N ASN A 637 -78.48 -1.65 -26.63
CA ASN A 637 -77.66 -2.38 -25.65
C ASN A 637 -77.57 -3.88 -25.98
N GLY A 638 -76.45 -4.51 -25.61
CA GLY A 638 -76.35 -5.97 -25.52
C GLY A 638 -74.90 -6.46 -25.51
N GLY A 639 -74.43 -6.95 -24.36
CA GLY A 639 -73.14 -7.63 -24.29
C GLY A 639 -73.24 -9.12 -24.65
N ASN A 640 -72.11 -9.80 -24.76
CA ASN A 640 -72.03 -11.25 -24.63
C ASN A 640 -70.71 -11.62 -23.94
N ALA A 641 -70.83 -12.42 -22.87
CA ALA A 641 -69.70 -13.08 -22.22
C ALA A 641 -69.68 -14.56 -22.61
N VAL A 642 -68.53 -15.23 -22.48
CA VAL A 642 -68.41 -16.69 -22.61
C VAL A 642 -67.62 -17.24 -21.41
N GLN A 643 -68.01 -18.43 -20.94
CA GLN A 643 -67.66 -19.03 -19.64
C GLN A 643 -67.74 -20.57 -19.77
N ILE A 644 -67.10 -21.40 -18.93
CA ILE A 644 -66.19 -21.13 -17.79
C ILE A 644 -64.77 -21.66 -18.19
N ASP A 645 -63.90 -22.37 -17.46
CA ASP A 645 -63.85 -22.92 -16.09
C ASP A 645 -62.38 -23.06 -15.60
N ALA A 646 -62.19 -23.44 -14.34
CA ALA A 646 -60.90 -23.80 -13.73
C ALA A 646 -60.67 -25.35 -13.79
N ALA A 647 -59.65 -25.99 -13.21
CA ALA A 647 -58.55 -25.56 -12.35
C ALA A 647 -57.34 -26.52 -12.45
N SER A 648 -56.13 -26.08 -12.08
CA SER A 648 -55.16 -26.93 -11.37
C SER A 648 -53.96 -26.12 -10.83
N ASN A 649 -53.67 -26.32 -9.53
CA ASN A 649 -52.49 -25.88 -8.79
C ASN A 649 -52.38 -26.84 -7.58
N PRO A 650 -51.19 -27.34 -7.19
CA PRO A 650 -50.37 -26.60 -6.22
C PRO A 650 -48.86 -26.71 -6.46
N GLY A 651 -48.05 -25.75 -5.98
CA GLY A 651 -46.59 -25.90 -6.04
C GLY A 651 -45.69 -24.71 -5.68
N TRP A 652 -46.02 -23.91 -4.65
CA TRP A 652 -45.07 -22.92 -4.09
C TRP A 652 -44.95 -23.06 -2.57
N VAL A 653 -43.77 -22.77 -2.04
CA VAL A 653 -43.41 -22.90 -0.61
C VAL A 653 -43.05 -21.52 -0.05
N ASP A 654 -43.50 -21.22 1.16
CA ASP A 654 -43.22 -19.97 1.88
C ASP A 654 -41.81 -20.00 2.52
N PRO A 655 -40.93 -19.00 2.26
CA PRO A 655 -39.61 -18.92 2.88
C PRO A 655 -39.55 -18.54 4.37
N ASN A 656 -40.65 -18.04 4.98
CA ASN A 656 -40.59 -17.29 6.25
C ASN A 656 -41.39 -17.91 7.43
N SER A 657 -41.46 -19.24 7.53
CA SER A 657 -41.94 -19.91 8.76
C SER A 657 -40.80 -20.09 9.79
N PRO A 658 -40.97 -19.68 11.06
CA PRO A 658 -39.88 -19.74 12.04
C PRO A 658 -39.78 -21.10 12.76
N LEU A 659 -38.65 -21.81 12.55
CA LEU A 659 -37.98 -22.66 13.53
C LEU A 659 -36.52 -22.95 13.12
#